data_AF-A0A4U2E5W0-F1
#
_entry.id   AF-A0A4U2E5W0-F1
#
_cell.length_a   1.000
_cell.length_b   1.000
_cell.length_c   1.000
_cell.angle_alpha   90.00
_cell.angle_beta   90.00
_cell.angle_gamma   90.00
#
_symmetry.space_group_name_H-M   'P 1'
#
loop_
_entity.id
_entity.type
_entity.pdbx_description
1 polymer ?
#
loop_
_entity_poly.entity_id
_entity_poly.type
_entity_poly.pdbx_seq_one_letter_code
_entity_poly.pdbx_strand_id
1 'polypeptide(L)'
;MSHLRLFPRHRLATACMLASVSSFSFAQNQCEVLDLQQASNLALAVSSADNSCYSSWFSASNNSLDNIYSEANLSRVQAALNLEITRYRGEAEQARKLENLGEFVRAAYYVRYNAQAQDFSEALSQRFAQSIIAFLANPNALDQGREQVGALKSLTLMVDNVKQLPLTMDAQLAALRHFNQETAQDSQWVDGLNNLFRAMAGHSARDDFYDYMASHTQHIDTLAAFARDNTWALDTDASFLVYNAVRETGRLLASPDKLTKDKALRFMQQVMVQNPLGSEHDKLWLAAVEMMGYYAPGGLNGLDLEQAKRDLAMRALPNRHECQGPAIIRSQDLTQAQSIEACDVLAAKEADFHQVANTGQQPVADDNNERVEVAVFGSKGSYTDYSAFLFGNTTDNGGQYLEGNPAEVGNVARFVAYRYANGDDLSILNLEHEYTHYLDARFNQYGSFSDNLAHGYVVWWLEGFAEFMHYKQGYDAAVGLISSGKMSLSDVLATTYSHDSNRIYRWGYLAVRFMMEEHPQEVQSLLALSRAGKFSEWAQQVKVLGQQYNGEFERWLDTVSSEPTEPTDPTEPTDPTNPTDQAMVLVANQGVVLNGEAYSEQLFYVDVPENTTHFEISIEGNAIDQSQGDADLYMSYNKEAHYYDFEFSQYGNGSNEMVTFEPESSGFIKPGRYYMSIAGRTDFNDVTLLASLETETPTPPSQEQDDLTPIILESGQPQILTVHQRRYAAVYVPQGVQEVRVWLNDKSDVGESGQSNAGNVDLFASRSYWPTSGQHDYASNYRGSNEYLQIPVTEEGYVHFLLSAEQQGDDVEMLVFFH
;
A
#
# COMPACT_ATOMS: atom_id res chain seq x y z
N MET A 1 -25.26 0.05 67.43
CA MET A 1 -24.39 -1.06 67.91
C MET A 1 -23.54 -1.44 66.71
N SER A 2 -22.22 -1.24 66.73
CA SER A 2 -21.24 -2.14 67.37
C SER A 2 -21.12 -3.46 66.58
N HIS A 3 -19.99 -3.84 66.00
CA HIS A 3 -18.61 -3.32 66.17
C HIS A 3 -17.69 -3.70 64.97
N LEU A 4 -16.68 -2.86 64.68
CA LEU A 4 -15.22 -3.14 64.53
C LEU A 4 -14.77 -4.28 63.56
N ARG A 5 -13.63 -4.26 62.83
CA ARG A 5 -12.35 -3.47 62.75
C ARG A 5 -11.62 -3.94 61.44
N LEU A 6 -10.43 -3.53 60.99
CA LEU A 6 -9.28 -2.75 61.50
C LEU A 6 -8.46 -2.19 60.29
N PHE A 7 -8.23 -0.87 60.18
CA PHE A 7 -6.98 -0.13 59.76
C PHE A 7 -6.07 -0.60 58.57
N PRO A 8 -4.98 0.14 58.20
CA PRO A 8 -4.68 1.60 58.17
C PRO A 8 -4.39 2.11 56.73
N ARG A 9 -4.62 3.37 56.28
CA ARG A 9 -4.19 4.72 56.75
C ARG A 9 -2.69 5.06 56.66
N HIS A 10 -2.31 5.97 55.73
CA HIS A 10 -1.43 7.18 55.88
C HIS A 10 -0.95 7.68 54.50
N ARG A 11 -0.73 8.99 54.17
CA ARG A 11 -0.93 10.34 54.76
C ARG A 11 -1.08 11.33 53.56
N LEU A 12 -1.94 12.36 53.57
CA LEU A 12 -1.70 13.74 54.06
C LEU A 12 -0.31 14.34 53.76
N ALA A 13 -0.11 15.59 53.32
CA ALA A 13 -0.92 16.58 52.57
C ALA A 13 -0.07 17.86 52.34
N THR A 14 -0.46 18.70 51.38
CA THR A 14 -0.14 20.16 51.27
C THR A 14 1.32 20.64 51.31
N ALA A 15 1.79 21.18 50.19
CA ALA A 15 2.75 22.29 50.13
C ALA A 15 2.46 23.18 48.90
N CYS A 16 2.93 24.43 48.91
CA CYS A 16 2.96 25.37 47.78
C CYS A 16 1.62 25.75 47.11
N MET A 17 0.86 26.63 47.76
CA MET A 17 0.32 27.80 47.03
C MET A 17 1.45 28.83 46.84
N LEU A 18 1.27 29.78 45.90
CA LEU A 18 2.16 30.91 45.62
C LEU A 18 3.52 30.56 44.97
N ALA A 19 3.45 30.02 43.76
CA ALA A 19 4.35 30.43 42.67
C ALA A 19 3.54 31.22 41.63
N SER A 20 4.23 31.90 40.71
CA SER A 20 3.68 32.80 39.68
C SER A 20 2.56 32.19 38.83
N VAL A 21 1.74 33.08 38.23
CA VAL A 21 1.04 32.77 36.98
C VAL A 21 2.11 32.55 35.91
N SER A 22 2.55 31.30 35.78
CA SER A 22 3.36 30.87 34.66
C SER A 22 2.45 30.81 33.44
N SER A 23 2.50 31.83 32.60
CA SER A 23 1.98 31.73 31.25
C SER A 23 2.59 30.49 30.61
N PHE A 24 1.76 29.58 30.11
CA PHE A 24 2.21 28.54 29.19
C PHE A 24 2.55 29.20 27.85
N SER A 25 3.69 29.89 27.82
CA SER A 25 4.40 30.09 26.56
C SER A 25 4.78 28.70 26.07
N PHE A 26 4.06 28.22 25.06
CA PHE A 26 4.64 27.28 24.11
C PHE A 26 5.97 27.90 23.67
N ALA A 27 7.08 27.24 23.99
CA ALA A 27 8.32 27.53 23.32
C ALA A 27 8.11 27.09 21.87
N GLN A 28 8.17 28.03 20.93
CA GLN A 28 8.23 27.66 19.52
C GLN A 28 9.54 26.92 19.31
N ASN A 29 9.45 25.63 19.00
CA ASN A 29 10.61 24.79 18.75
C ASN A 29 11.24 25.26 17.44
N GLN A 30 12.47 25.77 17.50
CA GLN A 30 13.17 26.41 16.37
C GLN A 30 13.73 25.38 15.37
N CYS A 31 12.91 24.40 15.03
CA CYS A 31 13.16 23.32 14.08
C CYS A 31 11.96 23.01 13.17
N GLU A 32 10.87 23.78 13.25
CA GLU A 32 9.80 23.76 12.24
C GLU A 32 10.34 24.14 10.86
N VAL A 33 9.69 23.71 9.77
CA VAL A 33 10.13 23.97 8.38
C VAL A 33 10.41 25.46 8.13
N LEU A 34 9.55 26.36 8.64
CA LEU A 34 9.71 27.81 8.48
C LEU A 34 10.94 28.37 9.23
N ASP A 35 11.29 27.80 10.38
CA ASP A 35 12.50 28.18 11.13
C ASP A 35 13.76 27.63 10.44
N LEU A 36 13.71 26.39 9.95
CA LEU A 36 14.81 25.76 9.20
C LEU A 36 15.12 26.50 7.88
N GLN A 37 14.10 27.05 7.21
CA GLN A 37 14.29 27.91 6.03
C GLN A 37 15.04 29.22 6.35
N GLN A 38 15.05 29.68 7.60
CA GLN A 38 15.81 30.85 8.06
C GLN A 38 17.13 30.48 8.77
N ALA A 39 17.43 29.19 8.93
CA ALA A 39 18.58 28.72 9.70
C ALA A 39 19.91 28.97 8.96
N SER A 40 20.74 29.88 9.49
CA SER A 40 22.08 30.20 8.96
C SER A 40 23.06 29.01 8.94
N ASN A 41 22.74 27.94 9.66
CA ASN A 41 23.36 26.62 9.54
C ASN A 41 22.32 25.52 9.74
N LEU A 42 21.64 25.15 8.65
CA LEU A 42 20.60 24.12 8.61
C LEU A 42 21.03 22.81 9.30
N ALA A 43 22.22 22.29 9.01
CA ALA A 43 22.69 21.02 9.57
C ALA A 43 22.88 21.08 11.10
N LEU A 44 23.24 22.24 11.65
CA LEU A 44 23.29 22.46 13.10
C LEU A 44 21.89 22.59 13.72
N ALA A 45 20.98 23.32 13.05
CA ALA A 45 19.60 23.47 13.51
C ALA A 45 18.88 22.10 13.56
N VAL A 46 19.01 21.30 12.50
CA VAL A 46 18.53 19.90 12.45
C VAL A 46 19.20 19.07 13.56
N SER A 47 20.53 19.11 13.70
CA SER A 47 21.21 18.35 14.77
C SER A 47 20.67 18.68 16.17
N SER A 48 20.29 19.93 16.42
CA SER A 48 19.76 20.42 17.70
C SER A 48 18.24 20.39 17.83
N ALA A 49 17.52 19.78 16.88
CA ALA A 49 16.07 19.65 16.91
C ALA A 49 15.55 18.77 18.06
N ASP A 50 14.25 18.88 18.30
CA ASP A 50 13.45 18.00 19.15
C ASP A 50 12.51 17.15 18.27
N ASN A 51 12.14 15.95 18.72
CA ASN A 51 11.37 15.01 17.90
C ASN A 51 9.95 15.49 17.56
N SER A 52 9.42 16.46 18.31
CA SER A 52 8.16 17.14 17.97
C SER A 52 8.19 17.87 16.62
N CYS A 53 9.37 18.26 16.12
CA CYS A 53 9.52 18.90 14.80
C CYS A 53 9.45 17.91 13.62
N TYR A 54 9.48 16.60 13.84
CA TYR A 54 9.50 15.61 12.73
C TYR A 54 8.23 15.68 11.87
N SER A 55 7.06 15.91 12.47
CA SER A 55 5.79 16.06 11.72
C SER A 55 5.84 17.21 10.72
N SER A 56 6.44 18.34 11.11
CA SER A 56 6.72 19.50 10.25
C SER A 56 7.53 19.10 9.02
N TRP A 57 8.55 18.25 9.21
CA TRP A 57 9.46 17.82 8.15
C TRP A 57 8.77 16.89 7.15
N PHE A 58 8.06 15.86 7.62
CA PHE A 58 7.35 14.93 6.74
C PHE A 58 6.09 15.53 6.08
N SER A 59 5.55 16.65 6.59
CA SER A 59 4.43 17.42 5.99
C SER A 59 4.87 18.69 5.24
N ALA A 60 6.17 18.85 4.98
CA ALA A 60 6.72 20.06 4.38
C ALA A 60 6.21 20.28 2.94
N SER A 61 5.62 21.45 2.66
CA SER A 61 5.17 21.81 1.31
C SER A 61 6.30 21.81 0.25
N ASN A 62 5.93 21.62 -1.02
CA ASN A 62 6.85 21.50 -2.17
C ASN A 62 7.89 22.64 -2.29
N ASN A 63 7.59 23.84 -1.75
CA ASN A 63 8.55 24.95 -1.62
C ASN A 63 9.85 24.59 -0.84
N SER A 64 9.84 23.47 -0.12
CA SER A 64 10.96 22.94 0.67
C SER A 64 11.95 22.12 -0.17
N LEU A 65 11.50 21.56 -1.30
CA LEU A 65 12.23 20.59 -2.14
C LEU A 65 13.59 21.09 -2.61
N ASP A 66 13.63 22.34 -3.07
CA ASP A 66 14.85 22.98 -3.59
C ASP A 66 15.42 24.05 -2.63
N ASN A 67 14.81 24.20 -1.46
CA ASN A 67 15.33 24.97 -0.35
C ASN A 67 16.02 24.04 0.66
N ILE A 68 15.37 23.71 1.77
CA ILE A 68 15.96 22.91 2.87
C ILE A 68 16.29 21.47 2.45
N TYR A 69 15.59 20.92 1.44
CA TYR A 69 15.81 19.58 0.91
C TYR A 69 16.60 19.51 -0.39
N SER A 70 17.18 20.62 -0.86
CA SER A 70 18.07 20.58 -2.04
C SER A 70 19.27 19.65 -1.82
N GLU A 71 19.76 18.98 -2.86
CA GLU A 71 20.93 18.08 -2.75
C GLU A 71 22.17 18.81 -2.16
N ALA A 72 22.31 20.12 -2.41
CA ALA A 72 23.37 20.94 -1.82
C ALA A 72 23.23 21.08 -0.29
N ASN A 73 22.00 21.09 0.26
CA ASN A 73 21.73 21.07 1.68
C ASN A 73 21.83 19.66 2.26
N LEU A 74 21.27 18.64 1.60
CA LEU A 74 21.42 17.25 2.03
C LEU A 74 22.88 16.78 2.05
N SER A 75 23.72 17.26 1.12
CA SER A 75 25.17 16.98 1.16
C SER A 75 25.88 17.65 2.35
N ARG A 76 25.37 18.76 2.89
CA ARG A 76 25.86 19.37 4.15
C ARG A 76 25.39 18.58 5.37
N VAL A 77 24.14 18.09 5.35
CA VAL A 77 23.59 17.18 6.36
C VAL A 77 24.37 15.86 6.40
N GLN A 78 24.68 15.25 5.25
CA GLN A 78 25.50 14.05 5.13
C GLN A 78 26.92 14.26 5.70
N ALA A 79 27.54 15.41 5.45
CA ALA A 79 28.83 15.76 6.04
C ALA A 79 28.77 15.93 7.57
N ALA A 80 27.68 16.48 8.12
CA ALA A 80 27.45 16.58 9.56
C ALA A 80 27.18 15.20 10.20
N LEU A 81 26.38 14.36 9.55
CA LEU A 81 26.07 12.99 9.96
C LEU A 81 27.36 12.15 10.07
N ASN A 82 28.20 12.15 9.04
CA ASN A 82 29.50 11.46 9.06
C ASN A 82 30.43 11.97 10.17
N LEU A 83 30.40 13.27 10.48
CA LEU A 83 31.20 13.86 11.55
C LEU A 83 30.75 13.40 12.94
N GLU A 84 29.44 13.29 13.19
CA GLU A 84 28.92 12.76 14.46
C GLU A 84 29.09 11.23 14.54
N ILE A 85 28.87 10.46 13.46
CA ILE A 85 29.17 9.01 13.41
C ILE A 85 30.64 8.72 13.81
N THR A 86 31.59 9.48 13.27
CA THR A 86 33.03 9.36 13.60
C THR A 86 33.30 9.63 15.08
N ARG A 87 32.50 10.51 15.69
CA ARG A 87 32.61 10.94 17.09
C ARG A 87 31.76 10.13 18.05
N TYR A 88 30.83 9.31 17.56
CA TYR A 88 29.81 8.63 18.35
C TYR A 88 30.41 7.58 19.30
N ARG A 89 30.07 7.66 20.60
CA ARG A 89 30.55 6.77 21.68
C ARG A 89 29.43 6.17 22.53
N GLY A 90 28.22 6.02 21.97
CA GLY A 90 27.05 5.54 22.73
C GLY A 90 26.38 6.59 23.62
N GLU A 91 26.82 7.86 23.57
CA GLU A 91 26.24 8.94 24.37
C GLU A 91 24.88 9.41 23.80
N ALA A 92 23.86 9.56 24.65
CA ALA A 92 22.49 9.90 24.22
C ALA A 92 22.39 11.25 23.47
N GLU A 93 23.18 12.26 23.88
CA GLU A 93 23.30 13.57 23.20
C GLU A 93 23.97 13.49 21.81
N GLN A 94 24.64 12.38 21.48
CA GLN A 94 25.13 12.10 20.14
C GLN A 94 24.09 11.31 19.35
N ALA A 95 23.48 10.31 19.97
CA ALA A 95 22.46 9.48 19.34
C ALA A 95 21.25 10.30 18.86
N ARG A 96 20.70 11.21 19.68
CA ARG A 96 19.60 12.11 19.27
C ARG A 96 19.94 12.95 18.04
N LYS A 97 21.21 13.34 17.85
CA LYS A 97 21.63 14.06 16.63
C LYS A 97 21.68 13.14 15.41
N LEU A 98 22.13 11.90 15.58
CA LEU A 98 22.16 10.90 14.51
C LEU A 98 20.72 10.59 14.04
N GLU A 99 19.79 10.45 15.00
CA GLU A 99 18.34 10.35 14.75
C GLU A 99 17.82 11.59 14.01
N ASN A 100 17.97 12.79 14.58
CA ASN A 100 17.54 14.05 13.95
C ASN A 100 18.06 14.22 12.50
N LEU A 101 19.33 13.92 12.26
CA LEU A 101 19.95 14.01 10.93
C LEU A 101 19.46 12.92 9.98
N GLY A 102 19.13 11.72 10.47
CA GLY A 102 18.52 10.65 9.71
C GLY A 102 17.07 10.96 9.33
N GLU A 103 16.24 11.34 10.30
CA GLU A 103 14.83 11.70 10.08
C GLU A 103 14.67 12.87 9.11
N PHE A 104 15.54 13.88 9.18
CA PHE A 104 15.51 14.99 8.23
C PHE A 104 15.82 14.55 6.78
N VAL A 105 16.72 13.58 6.59
CA VAL A 105 17.00 13.00 5.26
C VAL A 105 15.84 12.11 4.81
N ARG A 106 15.28 11.28 5.70
CA ARG A 106 14.10 10.45 5.40
C ARG A 106 12.90 11.29 4.98
N ALA A 107 12.64 12.41 5.68
CA ALA A 107 11.63 13.39 5.30
C ALA A 107 11.90 14.01 3.93
N ALA A 108 13.17 14.36 3.62
CA ALA A 108 13.54 14.92 2.32
C ALA A 108 13.21 14.00 1.14
N TYR A 109 13.51 12.71 1.26
CA TYR A 109 13.19 11.70 0.24
C TYR A 109 11.68 11.41 0.20
N TYR A 110 11.00 11.32 1.34
CA TYR A 110 9.54 11.13 1.43
C TYR A 110 8.75 12.27 0.78
N VAL A 111 9.07 13.52 1.10
CA VAL A 111 8.42 14.71 0.53
C VAL A 111 8.70 14.83 -0.98
N ARG A 112 9.91 14.46 -1.44
CA ARG A 112 10.24 14.46 -2.87
C ARG A 112 9.48 13.38 -3.66
N TYR A 113 9.37 12.18 -3.10
CA TYR A 113 8.57 11.08 -3.65
C TYR A 113 7.06 11.43 -3.72
N ASN A 114 6.48 11.90 -2.62
CA ASN A 114 5.06 12.28 -2.58
C ASN A 114 4.73 13.49 -3.47
N ALA A 115 5.67 14.41 -3.66
CA ALA A 115 5.55 15.52 -4.60
C ALA A 115 5.80 15.13 -6.07
N GLN A 116 6.08 13.84 -6.34
CA GLN A 116 6.42 13.29 -7.67
C GLN A 116 7.57 14.05 -8.37
N ALA A 117 8.45 14.67 -7.57
CA ALA A 117 9.55 15.48 -8.07
C ALA A 117 10.79 14.62 -8.33
N GLN A 118 11.56 14.95 -9.38
CA GLN A 118 12.75 14.21 -9.81
C GLN A 118 13.62 13.73 -8.64
N ASP A 119 13.93 12.44 -8.62
CA ASP A 119 14.77 11.79 -7.60
C ASP A 119 16.10 12.53 -7.35
N PHE A 120 16.59 12.39 -6.12
CA PHE A 120 17.96 12.79 -5.80
C PHE A 120 18.98 11.98 -6.61
N SER A 121 20.16 12.55 -6.89
CA SER A 121 21.17 11.83 -7.67
C SER A 121 21.54 10.51 -6.99
N GLU A 122 21.75 9.46 -7.79
CA GLU A 122 22.20 8.15 -7.29
C GLU A 122 23.47 8.31 -6.43
N ALA A 123 24.36 9.22 -6.83
CA ALA A 123 25.56 9.57 -6.09
C ALA A 123 25.26 10.14 -4.68
N LEU A 124 24.13 10.83 -4.45
CA LEU A 124 23.71 11.24 -3.10
C LEU A 124 23.19 10.05 -2.30
N SER A 125 22.35 9.21 -2.90
CA SER A 125 21.81 8.01 -2.27
C SER A 125 22.93 7.06 -1.84
N GLN A 126 23.90 6.79 -2.72
CA GLN A 126 25.12 6.03 -2.41
C GLN A 126 25.96 6.69 -1.28
N ARG A 127 26.05 8.03 -1.25
CA ARG A 127 26.72 8.77 -0.16
C ARG A 127 26.02 8.57 1.20
N PHE A 128 24.69 8.46 1.22
CA PHE A 128 23.95 8.13 2.45
C PHE A 128 24.06 6.65 2.82
N ALA A 129 24.03 5.72 1.85
CA ALA A 129 24.28 4.30 2.11
C ALA A 129 25.66 4.07 2.77
N GLN A 130 26.69 4.77 2.32
CA GLN A 130 28.02 4.77 2.94
C GLN A 130 28.00 5.30 4.39
N SER A 131 27.20 6.33 4.70
CA SER A 131 26.99 6.81 6.07
C SER A 131 26.31 5.74 6.95
N ILE A 132 25.31 5.02 6.43
CA ILE A 132 24.62 3.95 7.18
C ILE A 132 25.57 2.78 7.48
N ILE A 133 26.39 2.38 6.51
CA ILE A 133 27.44 1.35 6.71
C ILE A 133 28.47 1.82 7.75
N ALA A 134 28.90 3.08 7.69
CA ALA A 134 29.84 3.66 8.66
C ALA A 134 29.23 3.78 10.08
N PHE A 135 27.92 4.01 10.19
CA PHE A 135 27.20 3.95 11.46
C PHE A 135 27.16 2.52 12.00
N LEU A 136 26.67 1.54 11.23
CA LEU A 136 26.56 0.13 11.67
C LEU A 136 27.92 -0.51 12.01
N ALA A 137 29.03 0.01 11.46
CA ALA A 137 30.38 -0.39 11.82
C ALA A 137 30.91 0.24 13.13
N ASN A 138 30.18 1.16 13.77
CA ASN A 138 30.54 1.75 15.06
C ASN A 138 30.17 0.76 16.21
N PRO A 139 31.07 0.46 17.16
CA PRO A 139 30.79 -0.48 18.26
C PRO A 139 29.58 -0.17 19.14
N ASN A 140 29.07 1.07 19.11
CA ASN A 140 27.96 1.56 19.94
C ASN A 140 26.65 1.74 19.12
N ALA A 141 26.63 1.27 17.86
CA ALA A 141 25.50 1.44 16.94
C ALA A 141 24.27 0.59 17.30
N LEU A 142 24.46 -0.43 18.14
CA LEU A 142 23.45 -1.39 18.56
C LEU A 142 23.20 -1.32 20.08
N ASP A 143 23.53 -0.19 20.71
CA ASP A 143 23.26 0.04 22.14
C ASP A 143 21.75 0.18 22.41
N GLN A 144 21.25 -0.50 23.44
CA GLN A 144 19.82 -0.51 23.84
C GLN A 144 19.43 0.67 24.75
N GLY A 145 20.04 1.84 24.54
CA GLY A 145 19.58 3.08 25.16
C GLY A 145 18.50 3.73 24.30
N ARG A 146 17.57 4.48 24.89
CA ARG A 146 16.39 5.01 24.18
C ARG A 146 16.77 5.85 22.94
N GLU A 147 17.68 6.80 23.11
CA GLU A 147 18.12 7.68 22.03
C GLU A 147 19.02 6.93 21.00
N GLN A 148 19.73 5.89 21.46
CA GLN A 148 20.59 5.00 20.66
C GLN A 148 19.74 4.10 19.75
N VAL A 149 18.62 3.58 20.25
CA VAL A 149 17.60 2.86 19.51
C VAL A 149 16.90 3.77 18.49
N GLY A 150 16.62 5.02 18.86
CA GLY A 150 16.14 6.04 17.92
C GLY A 150 17.09 6.25 16.74
N ALA A 151 18.37 6.47 17.02
CA ALA A 151 19.42 6.58 16.01
C ALA A 151 19.54 5.33 15.12
N LEU A 152 19.49 4.13 15.72
CA LEU A 152 19.51 2.85 15.00
C LEU A 152 18.33 2.74 14.03
N LYS A 153 17.10 2.90 14.54
CA LYS A 153 15.86 2.80 13.78
C LYS A 153 15.79 3.83 12.65
N SER A 154 16.22 5.06 12.90
CA SER A 154 16.29 6.12 11.89
C SER A 154 17.25 5.75 10.75
N LEU A 155 18.49 5.40 11.09
CA LEU A 155 19.53 5.18 10.08
C LEU A 155 19.40 3.86 9.33
N THR A 156 18.83 2.80 9.91
CA THR A 156 18.54 1.56 9.15
C THR A 156 17.30 1.71 8.27
N LEU A 157 16.25 2.43 8.70
CA LEU A 157 15.07 2.66 7.85
C LEU A 157 15.38 3.59 6.67
N MET A 158 16.35 4.50 6.83
CA MET A 158 16.82 5.38 5.75
C MET A 158 17.33 4.61 4.52
N VAL A 159 17.74 3.34 4.66
CA VAL A 159 18.12 2.47 3.51
C VAL A 159 17.00 2.36 2.48
N ASP A 160 15.75 2.26 2.94
CA ASP A 160 14.61 2.18 2.02
C ASP A 160 14.29 3.54 1.40
N ASN A 161 14.34 4.60 2.20
CA ASN A 161 14.13 5.97 1.70
C ASN A 161 15.12 6.34 0.58
N VAL A 162 16.40 5.94 0.67
CA VAL A 162 17.40 6.23 -0.36
C VAL A 162 17.48 5.17 -1.48
N LYS A 163 16.72 4.06 -1.37
CA LYS A 163 16.74 2.90 -2.27
C LYS A 163 18.14 2.35 -2.56
N GLN A 164 18.86 1.94 -1.51
CA GLN A 164 20.23 1.41 -1.58
C GLN A 164 20.44 0.14 -0.72
N LEU A 165 19.46 -0.77 -0.67
CA LEU A 165 19.63 -2.05 0.05
C LEU A 165 20.84 -2.87 -0.45
N PRO A 166 21.12 -3.03 -1.77
CA PRO A 166 22.28 -3.77 -2.26
C PRO A 166 23.62 -3.34 -1.65
N LEU A 167 23.81 -2.05 -1.36
CA LEU A 167 25.05 -1.56 -0.74
C LEU A 167 25.12 -1.82 0.78
N THR A 168 23.97 -1.92 1.47
CA THR A 168 23.91 -1.99 2.94
C THR A 168 23.58 -3.38 3.49
N MET A 169 23.16 -4.33 2.64
CA MET A 169 22.69 -5.67 3.03
C MET A 169 23.66 -6.39 3.99
N ASP A 170 24.96 -6.43 3.67
CA ASP A 170 25.97 -7.07 4.52
C ASP A 170 26.06 -6.46 5.92
N ALA A 171 25.93 -5.13 6.05
CA ALA A 171 25.96 -4.43 7.33
C ALA A 171 24.70 -4.70 8.16
N GLN A 172 23.53 -4.79 7.52
CA GLN A 172 22.27 -5.12 8.18
C GLN A 172 22.21 -6.61 8.59
N LEU A 173 22.68 -7.52 7.73
CA LEU A 173 22.85 -8.95 8.06
C LEU A 173 23.89 -9.18 9.16
N ALA A 174 24.89 -8.31 9.30
CA ALA A 174 25.79 -8.30 10.45
C ALA A 174 25.07 -7.84 11.73
N ALA A 175 24.25 -6.78 11.66
CA ALA A 175 23.47 -6.29 12.79
C ALA A 175 22.48 -7.34 13.33
N LEU A 176 21.80 -8.11 12.46
CA LEU A 176 20.93 -9.22 12.87
C LEU A 176 21.62 -10.24 13.79
N ARG A 177 22.95 -10.43 13.68
CA ARG A 177 23.71 -11.40 14.50
C ARG A 177 23.83 -11.00 15.97
N HIS A 178 23.39 -9.78 16.34
CA HIS A 178 23.31 -9.32 17.72
C HIS A 178 21.96 -9.64 18.38
N PHE A 179 20.95 -10.09 17.62
CA PHE A 179 19.67 -10.53 18.17
C PHE A 179 19.84 -11.79 19.01
N ASN A 180 19.39 -11.74 20.27
CA ASN A 180 19.46 -12.83 21.24
C ASN A 180 18.45 -12.58 22.39
N GLN A 181 18.36 -13.51 23.35
CA GLN A 181 17.38 -13.45 24.45
C GLN A 181 17.50 -12.23 25.38
N GLU A 182 18.68 -11.61 25.48
CA GLU A 182 18.89 -10.36 26.24
C GLU A 182 18.48 -9.14 25.40
N THR A 183 18.90 -9.06 24.13
CA THR A 183 18.60 -7.91 23.27
C THR A 183 17.13 -7.85 22.82
N ALA A 184 16.44 -9.00 22.74
CA ALA A 184 15.01 -9.08 22.41
C ALA A 184 14.06 -8.54 23.50
N GLN A 185 14.56 -8.18 24.69
CA GLN A 185 13.76 -7.54 25.74
C GLN A 185 13.40 -6.07 25.42
N ASP A 186 14.04 -5.46 24.41
CA ASP A 186 13.70 -4.13 23.90
C ASP A 186 13.04 -4.25 22.52
N SER A 187 11.71 -4.15 22.50
CA SER A 187 10.92 -4.26 21.26
C SER A 187 11.19 -3.12 20.26
N GLN A 188 11.68 -1.96 20.70
CA GLN A 188 12.05 -0.86 19.78
C GLN A 188 13.42 -1.12 19.13
N TRP A 189 14.36 -1.72 19.86
CA TRP A 189 15.64 -2.19 19.30
C TRP A 189 15.42 -3.31 18.27
N VAL A 190 14.52 -4.26 18.57
CA VAL A 190 14.10 -5.32 17.63
C VAL A 190 13.43 -4.74 16.38
N ASP A 191 12.59 -3.70 16.54
CA ASP A 191 12.00 -2.99 15.40
C ASP A 191 13.06 -2.25 14.54
N GLY A 192 14.13 -1.74 15.16
CA GLY A 192 15.29 -1.16 14.46
C GLY A 192 16.08 -2.17 13.62
N LEU A 193 16.11 -3.45 14.03
CA LEU A 193 16.64 -4.55 13.20
C LEU A 193 15.68 -4.98 12.09
N ASN A 194 14.37 -4.96 12.35
CA ASN A 194 13.32 -5.31 11.40
C ASN A 194 13.27 -4.40 10.16
N ASN A 195 13.94 -3.25 10.20
CA ASN A 195 14.13 -2.36 9.05
C ASN A 195 14.83 -3.03 7.86
N LEU A 196 15.63 -4.08 8.06
CA LEU A 196 16.15 -4.90 6.95
C LEU A 196 15.01 -5.53 6.14
N PHE A 197 14.01 -6.10 6.83
CA PHE A 197 12.88 -6.74 6.18
C PHE A 197 11.92 -5.72 5.55
N ARG A 198 11.76 -4.53 6.16
CA ARG A 198 11.10 -3.39 5.51
C ARG A 198 11.80 -2.99 4.20
N ALA A 199 13.13 -2.91 4.21
CA ALA A 199 13.90 -2.58 3.02
C ALA A 199 13.83 -3.68 1.94
N MET A 200 13.84 -4.97 2.32
CA MET A 200 13.67 -6.09 1.37
C MET A 200 12.31 -6.01 0.65
N ALA A 201 11.23 -5.75 1.38
CA ALA A 201 9.92 -5.51 0.80
C ALA A 201 9.92 -4.25 -0.09
N GLY A 202 10.48 -3.13 0.39
CA GLY A 202 10.55 -1.86 -0.34
C GLY A 202 11.47 -1.85 -1.57
N HIS A 203 12.23 -2.93 -1.81
CA HIS A 203 13.03 -3.15 -3.02
C HIS A 203 12.51 -4.33 -3.88
N SER A 204 11.41 -4.99 -3.52
CA SER A 204 11.00 -6.23 -4.18
C SER A 204 10.48 -6.10 -5.62
N ALA A 205 10.35 -4.85 -6.11
CA ALA A 205 10.01 -4.50 -7.48
C ALA A 205 11.21 -3.89 -8.25
N ARG A 206 12.45 -4.16 -7.81
CA ARG A 206 13.67 -3.64 -8.43
C ARG A 206 14.63 -4.73 -8.87
N ASP A 207 15.08 -4.64 -10.13
CA ASP A 207 16.09 -5.53 -10.71
C ASP A 207 17.41 -5.51 -9.93
N ASP A 208 17.84 -4.33 -9.46
CA ASP A 208 19.12 -4.15 -8.75
C ASP A 208 19.23 -4.96 -7.44
N PHE A 209 18.10 -5.22 -6.80
CA PHE A 209 18.00 -6.10 -5.63
C PHE A 209 18.09 -7.58 -6.03
N TYR A 210 17.45 -8.01 -7.13
CA TYR A 210 17.54 -9.39 -7.60
C TYR A 210 18.91 -9.73 -8.21
N ASP A 211 19.52 -8.83 -8.99
CA ASP A 211 20.89 -8.96 -9.51
C ASP A 211 21.91 -9.05 -8.35
N TYR A 212 21.70 -8.27 -7.29
CA TYR A 212 22.49 -8.37 -6.06
C TYR A 212 22.30 -9.72 -5.36
N MET A 213 21.06 -10.18 -5.18
CA MET A 213 20.79 -11.45 -4.49
C MET A 213 21.28 -12.67 -5.29
N ALA A 214 21.18 -12.65 -6.62
CA ALA A 214 21.74 -13.67 -7.51
C ALA A 214 23.27 -13.78 -7.40
N SER A 215 23.97 -12.66 -7.25
CA SER A 215 25.41 -12.63 -6.99
C SER A 215 25.80 -12.92 -5.53
N HIS A 216 24.85 -12.84 -4.58
CA HIS A 216 25.09 -12.97 -3.13
C HIS A 216 24.19 -14.01 -2.44
N THR A 217 23.91 -15.14 -3.10
CA THR A 217 22.95 -16.14 -2.59
C THR A 217 23.28 -16.73 -1.21
N GLN A 218 24.49 -16.57 -0.68
CA GLN A 218 24.86 -16.90 0.71
C GLN A 218 24.06 -16.11 1.77
N HIS A 219 23.45 -14.99 1.39
CA HIS A 219 22.57 -14.22 2.26
C HIS A 219 21.27 -14.97 2.55
N ILE A 220 20.77 -15.78 1.61
CA ILE A 220 19.64 -16.70 1.84
C ILE A 220 20.00 -17.73 2.91
N ASP A 221 21.20 -18.31 2.84
CA ASP A 221 21.68 -19.26 3.85
C ASP A 221 21.85 -18.59 5.23
N THR A 222 22.18 -17.29 5.26
CA THR A 222 22.28 -16.47 6.48
C THR A 222 20.90 -16.19 7.09
N LEU A 223 19.91 -15.81 6.28
CA LEU A 223 18.53 -15.58 6.73
C LEU A 223 17.86 -16.89 7.18
N ALA A 224 18.10 -17.99 6.47
CA ALA A 224 17.63 -19.32 6.84
C ALA A 224 18.24 -19.81 8.16
N ALA A 225 19.52 -19.50 8.41
CA ALA A 225 20.15 -19.75 9.70
C ALA A 225 19.55 -18.88 10.81
N PHE A 226 19.39 -17.58 10.57
CA PHE A 226 18.79 -16.64 11.51
C PHE A 226 17.39 -17.09 11.98
N ALA A 227 16.51 -17.47 11.04
CA ALA A 227 15.14 -17.86 11.36
C ALA A 227 15.09 -19.18 12.17
N ARG A 228 15.91 -20.18 11.79
CA ARG A 228 16.00 -21.47 12.48
C ARG A 228 16.58 -21.36 13.88
N ASP A 229 17.66 -20.59 14.03
CA ASP A 229 18.42 -20.52 15.29
C ASP A 229 17.76 -19.59 16.33
N ASN A 230 16.71 -18.84 15.93
CA ASN A 230 15.98 -17.90 16.78
C ASN A 230 14.50 -18.23 17.00
N THR A 231 14.06 -19.47 16.76
CA THR A 231 12.65 -19.88 16.98
C THR A 231 12.13 -19.59 18.40
N TRP A 232 13.01 -19.56 19.42
CA TRP A 232 12.67 -19.14 20.79
C TRP A 232 12.03 -17.75 20.90
N ALA A 233 12.18 -16.87 19.89
CA ALA A 233 11.57 -15.55 19.89
C ALA A 233 10.09 -15.57 19.47
N LEU A 234 9.59 -16.67 18.91
CA LEU A 234 8.22 -16.79 18.41
C LEU A 234 7.15 -16.71 19.52
N ASP A 235 7.55 -17.03 20.75
CA ASP A 235 6.78 -16.94 21.99
C ASP A 235 6.89 -15.57 22.69
N THR A 236 7.46 -14.57 22.02
CA THR A 236 7.74 -13.24 22.59
C THR A 236 7.26 -12.10 21.69
N ASP A 237 7.25 -10.88 22.23
CA ASP A 237 6.95 -9.66 21.46
C ASP A 237 7.91 -9.45 20.26
N ALA A 238 9.08 -10.10 20.24
CA ALA A 238 10.05 -10.06 19.14
C ALA A 238 9.74 -11.05 17.99
N SER A 239 8.66 -11.84 18.09
CA SER A 239 8.31 -12.91 17.14
C SER A 239 8.21 -12.47 15.67
N PHE A 240 7.79 -11.22 15.43
CA PHE A 240 7.70 -10.64 14.09
C PHE A 240 9.03 -10.62 13.34
N LEU A 241 10.17 -10.49 14.02
CA LEU A 241 11.49 -10.45 13.36
C LEU A 241 11.85 -11.80 12.71
N VAL A 242 11.47 -12.91 13.35
CA VAL A 242 11.70 -14.27 12.82
C VAL A 242 10.68 -14.61 11.73
N TYR A 243 9.42 -14.21 11.91
CA TYR A 243 8.36 -14.36 10.92
C TYR A 243 8.67 -13.59 9.62
N ASN A 244 9.15 -12.34 9.73
CA ASN A 244 9.56 -11.54 8.59
C ASN A 244 10.84 -12.09 7.91
N ALA A 245 11.77 -12.68 8.67
CA ALA A 245 12.92 -13.37 8.07
C ALA A 245 12.48 -14.56 7.17
N VAL A 246 11.42 -15.29 7.55
CA VAL A 246 10.80 -16.30 6.68
C VAL A 246 10.14 -15.63 5.47
N ARG A 247 9.24 -14.66 5.67
CA ARG A 247 8.48 -14.05 4.56
C ARG A 247 9.35 -13.35 3.53
N GLU A 248 10.27 -12.49 3.94
CA GLU A 248 11.10 -11.73 2.98
C GLU A 248 12.14 -12.61 2.27
N THR A 249 12.56 -13.74 2.87
CA THR A 249 13.31 -14.76 2.13
C THR A 249 12.40 -15.52 1.15
N GLY A 250 11.15 -15.79 1.54
CA GLY A 250 10.13 -16.35 0.65
C GLY A 250 9.80 -15.46 -0.55
N ARG A 251 9.92 -14.14 -0.43
CA ARG A 251 9.71 -13.19 -1.54
C ARG A 251 10.72 -13.38 -2.68
N LEU A 252 11.90 -13.92 -2.38
CA LEU A 252 12.93 -14.26 -3.38
C LEU A 252 12.54 -15.44 -4.29
N LEU A 253 11.40 -16.09 -4.05
CA LEU A 253 10.75 -16.99 -5.02
C LEU A 253 10.34 -16.26 -6.32
N ALA A 254 10.15 -14.94 -6.26
CA ALA A 254 9.93 -14.07 -7.41
C ALA A 254 11.20 -13.77 -8.23
N SER A 255 12.37 -14.27 -7.83
CA SER A 255 13.63 -13.97 -8.53
C SER A 255 13.72 -14.66 -9.90
N PRO A 256 14.23 -13.97 -10.95
CA PRO A 256 14.52 -14.59 -12.23
C PRO A 256 15.72 -15.53 -12.17
N ASP A 257 16.65 -15.29 -11.23
CA ASP A 257 17.78 -16.18 -11.03
C ASP A 257 17.30 -17.51 -10.42
N LYS A 258 17.41 -18.55 -11.24
CA LYS A 258 17.09 -19.92 -10.88
C LYS A 258 17.79 -20.38 -9.60
N LEU A 259 19.04 -19.96 -9.33
CA LEU A 259 19.76 -20.39 -8.12
C LEU A 259 19.19 -19.75 -6.84
N THR A 260 18.83 -18.47 -6.90
CA THR A 260 18.12 -17.72 -5.86
C THR A 260 16.75 -18.34 -5.59
N LYS A 261 15.96 -18.57 -6.65
CA LYS A 261 14.64 -19.21 -6.59
C LYS A 261 14.71 -20.62 -5.99
N ASP A 262 15.63 -21.46 -6.47
CA ASP A 262 15.87 -22.81 -5.96
C ASP A 262 16.36 -22.83 -4.50
N LYS A 263 17.06 -21.78 -4.03
CA LYS A 263 17.45 -21.64 -2.62
C LYS A 263 16.28 -21.20 -1.73
N ALA A 264 15.54 -20.17 -2.14
CA ALA A 264 14.36 -19.69 -1.43
C ALA A 264 13.31 -20.81 -1.28
N LEU A 265 13.02 -21.55 -2.35
CA LEU A 265 12.10 -22.69 -2.35
C LEU A 265 12.50 -23.79 -1.37
N ARG A 266 13.78 -24.21 -1.39
CA ARG A 266 14.28 -25.21 -0.43
C ARG A 266 14.21 -24.73 1.02
N PHE A 267 14.39 -23.43 1.28
CA PHE A 267 14.21 -22.88 2.62
C PHE A 267 12.72 -22.90 3.04
N MET A 268 11.80 -22.42 2.20
CA MET A 268 10.35 -22.46 2.49
C MET A 268 9.85 -23.89 2.75
N GLN A 269 10.27 -24.86 1.93
CA GLN A 269 9.95 -26.28 2.15
C GLN A 269 10.56 -26.84 3.44
N GLN A 270 11.76 -26.42 3.83
CA GLN A 270 12.36 -26.78 5.13
C GLN A 270 11.58 -26.18 6.31
N VAL A 271 11.11 -24.94 6.21
CA VAL A 271 10.28 -24.28 7.23
C VAL A 271 8.98 -25.04 7.43
N MET A 272 8.29 -25.45 6.35
CA MET A 272 7.09 -26.30 6.44
C MET A 272 7.35 -27.63 7.16
N VAL A 273 8.46 -28.31 6.84
CA VAL A 273 8.80 -29.62 7.43
C VAL A 273 9.21 -29.50 8.90
N GLN A 274 9.81 -28.37 9.31
CA GLN A 274 10.26 -28.14 10.68
C GLN A 274 9.14 -27.65 11.61
N ASN A 275 8.16 -26.89 11.09
CA ASN A 275 7.11 -26.24 11.88
C ASN A 275 5.70 -26.63 11.40
N PRO A 276 5.37 -27.92 11.21
CA PRO A 276 4.15 -28.36 10.53
C PRO A 276 2.87 -27.78 11.16
N LEU A 277 1.83 -27.61 10.34
CA LEU A 277 0.52 -27.12 10.78
C LEU A 277 0.01 -27.91 12.01
N GLY A 278 -0.27 -27.23 13.12
CA GLY A 278 -0.56 -27.86 14.42
C GLY A 278 0.61 -27.96 15.40
N SER A 279 1.81 -27.53 15.02
CA SER A 279 2.96 -27.39 15.93
C SER A 279 2.97 -26.03 16.66
N GLU A 280 3.82 -25.94 17.67
CA GLU A 280 4.07 -24.74 18.51
C GLU A 280 4.42 -23.48 17.70
N HIS A 281 5.01 -23.65 16.51
CA HIS A 281 5.49 -22.57 15.65
C HIS A 281 4.78 -22.54 14.28
N ASP A 282 3.55 -23.06 14.16
CA ASP A 282 2.91 -23.26 12.85
C ASP A 282 2.63 -21.98 12.06
N LYS A 283 2.68 -20.80 12.68
CA LYS A 283 2.75 -19.51 11.96
C LYS A 283 3.92 -19.38 10.98
N LEU A 284 5.04 -20.06 11.20
CA LEU A 284 6.12 -20.12 10.21
C LEU A 284 5.77 -21.01 9.02
N TRP A 285 4.96 -22.06 9.21
CA TRP A 285 4.39 -22.85 8.12
C TRP A 285 3.36 -22.04 7.34
N LEU A 286 2.54 -21.22 8.01
CA LEU A 286 1.61 -20.30 7.34
C LEU A 286 2.38 -19.30 6.47
N ALA A 287 3.39 -18.61 7.03
CA ALA A 287 4.28 -17.75 6.24
C ALA A 287 4.91 -18.47 5.03
N ALA A 288 5.41 -19.69 5.20
CA ALA A 288 6.02 -20.45 4.11
C ALA A 288 4.99 -20.87 3.04
N VAL A 289 3.78 -21.27 3.44
CA VAL A 289 2.70 -21.70 2.55
C VAL A 289 2.04 -20.53 1.84
N GLU A 290 1.91 -19.37 2.48
CA GLU A 290 1.46 -18.14 1.82
C GLU A 290 2.49 -17.70 0.77
N MET A 291 3.77 -17.61 1.11
CA MET A 291 4.80 -17.16 0.17
C MET A 291 5.01 -18.16 -0.98
N MET A 292 4.94 -19.48 -0.73
CA MET A 292 4.95 -20.46 -1.82
C MET A 292 3.64 -20.44 -2.61
N GLY A 293 2.47 -20.40 -1.98
CA GLY A 293 1.18 -20.29 -2.66
C GLY A 293 1.05 -19.03 -3.52
N TYR A 294 1.74 -17.95 -3.15
CA TYR A 294 1.81 -16.73 -3.94
C TYR A 294 2.84 -16.80 -5.06
N TYR A 295 4.10 -17.17 -4.77
CA TYR A 295 5.24 -16.97 -5.69
C TYR A 295 5.82 -18.25 -6.30
N ALA A 296 5.49 -19.44 -5.80
CA ALA A 296 5.91 -20.73 -6.35
C ALA A 296 4.96 -21.89 -5.97
N PRO A 297 3.66 -21.85 -6.34
CA PRO A 297 2.64 -22.77 -5.82
C PRO A 297 2.88 -24.25 -6.14
N GLY A 298 3.56 -24.58 -7.25
CA GLY A 298 4.04 -25.95 -7.50
C GLY A 298 4.96 -26.50 -6.38
N GLY A 299 5.66 -25.60 -5.68
CA GLY A 299 6.48 -25.89 -4.51
C GLY A 299 5.71 -26.40 -3.28
N LEU A 300 4.39 -26.27 -3.26
CA LEU A 300 3.50 -26.84 -2.24
C LEU A 300 3.30 -28.37 -2.40
N ASN A 301 3.79 -28.98 -3.48
CA ASN A 301 3.75 -30.43 -3.74
C ASN A 301 2.36 -31.09 -3.61
N GLY A 302 1.28 -30.36 -3.98
CA GLY A 302 -0.09 -30.87 -3.93
C GLY A 302 -0.75 -30.83 -2.55
N LEU A 303 -0.30 -29.95 -1.64
CA LEU A 303 -0.99 -29.63 -0.39
C LEU A 303 -2.44 -29.17 -0.66
N ASP A 304 -3.41 -29.85 -0.05
CA ASP A 304 -4.81 -29.39 -0.01
C ASP A 304 -4.93 -28.19 0.96
N LEU A 305 -4.85 -26.98 0.40
CA LEU A 305 -4.97 -25.72 1.13
C LEU A 305 -6.34 -25.57 1.82
N GLU A 306 -7.40 -26.10 1.23
CA GLU A 306 -8.74 -26.03 1.81
C GLU A 306 -8.89 -27.02 2.98
N GLN A 307 -8.21 -28.16 2.94
CA GLN A 307 -8.07 -29.03 4.11
C GLN A 307 -7.22 -28.37 5.19
N ALA A 308 -6.12 -27.70 4.83
CA ALA A 308 -5.32 -26.94 5.78
C ALA A 308 -6.10 -25.81 6.47
N LYS A 309 -6.91 -25.04 5.72
CA LYS A 309 -7.84 -24.06 6.29
C LYS A 309 -8.86 -24.71 7.23
N ARG A 310 -9.46 -25.84 6.85
CA ARG A 310 -10.39 -26.60 7.73
C ARG A 310 -9.71 -27.05 9.02
N ASP A 311 -8.50 -27.62 8.93
CA ASP A 311 -7.75 -28.12 10.09
C ASP A 311 -7.19 -27.01 10.98
N LEU A 312 -6.84 -25.84 10.42
CA LEU A 312 -6.54 -24.65 11.21
C LEU A 312 -7.80 -24.10 11.88
N ALA A 313 -8.90 -23.94 11.16
CA ALA A 313 -10.15 -23.39 11.70
C ALA A 313 -10.75 -24.25 12.83
N MET A 314 -10.57 -25.58 12.78
CA MET A 314 -10.96 -26.49 13.86
C MET A 314 -10.07 -26.38 15.11
N ARG A 315 -8.83 -25.88 15.00
CA ARG A 315 -7.91 -25.67 16.14
C ARG A 315 -7.98 -24.26 16.71
N ALA A 316 -8.02 -23.25 15.83
CA ALA A 316 -8.00 -21.84 16.19
C ALA A 316 -9.38 -21.32 16.63
N LEU A 317 -10.48 -21.89 16.12
CA LEU A 317 -11.86 -21.53 16.46
C LEU A 317 -12.71 -22.78 16.78
N PRO A 318 -12.33 -23.59 17.80
CA PRO A 318 -12.97 -24.88 18.11
C PRO A 318 -14.36 -24.75 18.74
N ASN A 319 -14.64 -23.64 19.43
CA ASN A 319 -15.94 -23.42 20.06
C ASN A 319 -16.92 -22.87 19.01
N ARG A 320 -18.17 -23.36 19.01
CA ARG A 320 -19.25 -22.84 18.16
C ARG A 320 -20.56 -22.76 18.93
N HIS A 321 -21.21 -21.60 18.91
CA HIS A 321 -22.49 -21.34 19.53
C HIS A 321 -23.42 -20.65 18.51
N GLU A 322 -24.68 -21.09 18.44
CA GLU A 322 -25.69 -20.44 17.60
C GLU A 322 -26.58 -19.54 18.47
N CYS A 323 -26.66 -18.27 18.10
CA CYS A 323 -27.60 -17.33 18.69
C CYS A 323 -29.04 -17.62 18.24
N GLN A 324 -30.03 -16.97 18.85
CA GLN A 324 -31.41 -17.02 18.38
C GLN A 324 -31.66 -16.18 17.11
N GLY A 325 -30.83 -15.17 16.87
CA GLY A 325 -30.77 -14.38 15.64
C GLY A 325 -29.82 -14.97 14.58
N PRO A 326 -29.40 -14.19 13.57
CA PRO A 326 -28.58 -14.68 12.47
C PRO A 326 -27.16 -15.10 12.91
N ALA A 327 -26.63 -14.51 13.98
CA ALA A 327 -25.26 -14.73 14.43
C ALA A 327 -24.93 -16.18 14.82
N ILE A 328 -23.73 -16.62 14.42
CA ILE A 328 -23.08 -17.87 14.82
C ILE A 328 -21.72 -17.49 15.41
N ILE A 329 -21.58 -17.53 16.73
CA ILE A 329 -20.30 -17.28 17.38
C ILE A 329 -19.39 -18.49 17.14
N ARG A 330 -18.19 -18.26 16.62
CA ARG A 330 -17.09 -19.24 16.58
C ARG A 330 -15.89 -18.63 17.27
N SER A 331 -15.30 -19.33 18.22
CA SER A 331 -14.27 -18.71 19.05
C SER A 331 -13.15 -19.65 19.48
N GLN A 332 -12.00 -19.03 19.75
CA GLN A 332 -10.84 -19.71 20.30
C GLN A 332 -11.08 -20.17 21.75
N ASP A 333 -11.64 -19.29 22.59
CA ASP A 333 -11.66 -19.48 24.04
C ASP A 333 -12.90 -18.95 24.79
N LEU A 334 -13.91 -18.37 24.10
CA LEU A 334 -15.11 -17.88 24.80
C LEU A 334 -15.81 -19.04 25.52
N THR A 335 -16.08 -18.86 26.81
CA THR A 335 -16.91 -19.79 27.55
C THR A 335 -18.34 -19.82 26.99
N GLN A 336 -19.11 -20.85 27.33
CA GLN A 336 -20.53 -20.90 27.00
C GLN A 336 -21.33 -19.74 27.63
N ALA A 337 -20.88 -19.15 28.73
CA ALA A 337 -21.50 -17.96 29.32
C ALA A 337 -21.23 -16.71 28.48
N GLN A 338 -19.96 -16.40 28.21
CA GLN A 338 -19.55 -15.28 27.34
C GLN A 338 -20.15 -15.40 25.92
N SER A 339 -20.34 -16.61 25.41
CA SER A 339 -20.98 -16.84 24.10
C SER A 339 -22.48 -16.51 24.11
N ILE A 340 -23.19 -16.71 25.22
CA ILE A 340 -24.60 -16.31 25.38
C ILE A 340 -24.68 -14.79 25.57
N GLU A 341 -23.82 -14.22 26.39
CA GLU A 341 -23.72 -12.77 26.61
C GLU A 341 -23.45 -12.02 25.29
N ALA A 342 -22.56 -12.54 24.44
CA ALA A 342 -22.33 -12.01 23.10
C ALA A 342 -23.60 -12.07 22.24
N CYS A 343 -24.33 -13.20 22.24
CA CYS A 343 -25.61 -13.29 21.52
C CYS A 343 -26.66 -12.28 22.03
N ASP A 344 -26.73 -12.03 23.34
CA ASP A 344 -27.67 -11.08 23.93
C ASP A 344 -27.29 -9.62 23.56
N VAL A 345 -26.00 -9.28 23.53
CA VAL A 345 -25.49 -7.99 23.03
C VAL A 345 -25.82 -7.78 21.55
N LEU A 346 -25.56 -8.78 20.70
CA LEU A 346 -25.84 -8.69 19.27
C LEU A 346 -27.35 -8.57 18.98
N ALA A 347 -28.19 -9.33 19.68
CA ALA A 347 -29.65 -9.23 19.56
C ALA A 347 -30.19 -7.87 20.03
N ALA A 348 -29.59 -7.27 21.07
CA ALA A 348 -29.91 -5.90 21.49
C ALA A 348 -29.50 -4.87 20.44
N LYS A 349 -28.32 -5.01 19.82
CA LYS A 349 -27.85 -4.13 18.73
C LYS A 349 -28.77 -4.20 17.52
N GLU A 350 -29.19 -5.40 17.13
CA GLU A 350 -30.11 -5.63 15.99
C GLU A 350 -31.45 -4.91 16.20
N ALA A 351 -32.04 -5.03 17.38
CA ALA A 351 -33.30 -4.36 17.72
C ALA A 351 -33.19 -2.82 17.71
N ASP A 352 -32.12 -2.27 18.29
CA ASP A 352 -31.80 -0.84 18.29
C ASP A 352 -31.52 -0.32 16.87
N PHE A 353 -30.72 -1.03 16.08
CA PHE A 353 -30.46 -0.72 14.67
C PHE A 353 -31.74 -0.66 13.84
N HIS A 354 -32.63 -1.66 13.96
CA HIS A 354 -33.89 -1.67 13.23
C HIS A 354 -34.78 -0.46 13.57
N GLN A 355 -34.75 0.01 14.82
CA GLN A 355 -35.46 1.20 15.27
C GLN A 355 -34.80 2.49 14.73
N VAL A 356 -33.47 2.60 14.76
CA VAL A 356 -32.73 3.81 14.36
C VAL A 356 -32.73 4.00 12.84
N ALA A 357 -32.41 2.96 12.08
CA ALA A 357 -32.38 3.02 10.62
C ALA A 357 -33.77 2.99 9.97
N ASN A 358 -34.82 2.62 10.71
CA ASN A 358 -36.19 2.45 10.20
C ASN A 358 -36.23 1.51 8.96
N THR A 359 -35.80 0.26 9.17
CA THR A 359 -35.65 -0.78 8.13
C THR A 359 -36.86 -1.70 8.01
N GLY A 360 -37.78 -1.67 8.97
CA GLY A 360 -38.95 -2.56 8.99
C GLY A 360 -38.60 -4.06 9.08
N GLN A 361 -37.36 -4.40 9.49
CA GLN A 361 -36.82 -5.77 9.51
C GLN A 361 -36.86 -6.47 8.14
N GLN A 362 -36.84 -5.72 7.03
CA GLN A 362 -36.77 -6.26 5.67
C GLN A 362 -35.36 -6.02 5.11
N PRO A 363 -34.61 -7.05 4.68
CA PRO A 363 -33.34 -6.86 4.01
C PRO A 363 -33.55 -6.12 2.68
N VAL A 364 -32.46 -5.64 2.09
CA VAL A 364 -32.46 -5.11 0.72
C VAL A 364 -32.86 -6.17 -0.30
N ALA A 365 -33.18 -5.75 -1.52
CA ALA A 365 -33.41 -6.71 -2.60
C ALA A 365 -32.13 -7.54 -2.85
N ASP A 366 -32.34 -8.82 -3.17
CA ASP A 366 -31.31 -9.77 -3.59
C ASP A 366 -30.17 -10.08 -2.58
N ASP A 367 -30.24 -9.62 -1.33
CA ASP A 367 -29.39 -10.14 -0.23
C ASP A 367 -29.91 -11.50 0.28
N ASN A 368 -29.18 -12.55 -0.07
CA ASN A 368 -29.44 -13.95 0.25
C ASN A 368 -28.74 -14.44 1.53
N ASN A 369 -28.04 -13.56 2.26
CA ASN A 369 -27.55 -13.92 3.59
C ASN A 369 -28.74 -14.28 4.51
N GLU A 370 -28.55 -15.23 5.42
CA GLU A 370 -29.51 -15.52 6.51
C GLU A 370 -28.81 -15.62 7.88
N ARG A 371 -27.49 -15.76 7.89
CA ARG A 371 -26.63 -15.92 9.07
C ARG A 371 -25.39 -15.05 8.93
N VAL A 372 -24.71 -14.77 10.04
CA VAL A 372 -23.37 -14.16 10.04
C VAL A 372 -22.45 -14.94 10.96
N GLU A 373 -21.26 -15.29 10.50
CA GLU A 373 -20.25 -15.98 11.32
C GLU A 373 -19.44 -14.94 12.11
N VAL A 374 -19.45 -15.01 13.43
CA VAL A 374 -18.70 -14.10 14.32
C VAL A 374 -17.47 -14.86 14.82
N ALA A 375 -16.34 -14.67 14.15
CA ALA A 375 -15.08 -15.38 14.37
C ALA A 375 -14.19 -14.62 15.36
N VAL A 376 -14.04 -15.16 16.57
CA VAL A 376 -13.44 -14.51 17.73
C VAL A 376 -12.15 -15.21 18.17
N PHE A 377 -11.01 -14.62 17.83
CA PHE A 377 -9.69 -15.06 18.28
C PHE A 377 -9.43 -14.63 19.74
N GLY A 378 -8.69 -15.43 20.50
CA GLY A 378 -8.43 -15.19 21.93
C GLY A 378 -7.47 -14.04 22.24
N SER A 379 -6.76 -13.52 21.23
CA SER A 379 -5.83 -12.39 21.35
C SER A 379 -5.56 -11.73 19.99
N LYS A 380 -5.05 -10.48 20.00
CA LYS A 380 -4.57 -9.81 18.76
C LYS A 380 -3.52 -10.64 18.04
N GLY A 381 -2.57 -11.25 18.77
CA GLY A 381 -1.53 -12.10 18.19
C GLY A 381 -2.12 -13.29 17.42
N SER A 382 -3.12 -13.98 17.98
CA SER A 382 -3.82 -15.09 17.31
C SER A 382 -4.60 -14.64 16.07
N TYR A 383 -5.21 -13.45 16.12
CA TYR A 383 -5.85 -12.84 14.95
C TYR A 383 -4.85 -12.52 13.83
N THR A 384 -3.72 -11.90 14.16
CA THR A 384 -2.63 -11.61 13.21
C THR A 384 -1.98 -12.89 12.65
N ASP A 385 -1.77 -13.91 13.48
CA ASP A 385 -1.12 -15.17 13.07
C ASP A 385 -2.01 -16.04 12.16
N TYR A 386 -3.35 -15.96 12.27
CA TYR A 386 -4.26 -16.93 11.62
C TYR A 386 -5.39 -16.35 10.74
N SER A 387 -5.86 -15.12 10.96
CA SER A 387 -7.11 -14.67 10.33
C SER A 387 -6.97 -14.46 8.82
N ALA A 388 -5.86 -13.85 8.37
CA ALA A 388 -5.59 -13.63 6.94
C ALA A 388 -5.60 -14.95 6.13
N PHE A 389 -4.92 -15.99 6.62
CA PHE A 389 -4.91 -17.31 5.98
C PHE A 389 -6.29 -17.99 5.95
N LEU A 390 -7.09 -17.80 7.00
CA LEU A 390 -8.42 -18.41 7.11
C LEU A 390 -9.49 -17.71 6.27
N PHE A 391 -9.45 -16.37 6.19
CA PHE A 391 -10.57 -15.55 5.73
C PHE A 391 -10.20 -14.45 4.72
N GLY A 392 -8.92 -14.29 4.38
CA GLY A 392 -8.46 -13.30 3.39
C GLY A 392 -8.42 -11.84 3.86
N ASN A 393 -8.69 -11.59 5.15
CA ASN A 393 -8.79 -10.24 5.72
C ASN A 393 -7.43 -9.59 6.03
N THR A 394 -7.39 -8.27 6.12
CA THR A 394 -6.26 -7.55 6.74
C THR A 394 -6.35 -7.65 8.26
N THR A 395 -5.22 -7.67 8.95
CA THR A 395 -5.15 -7.87 10.41
C THR A 395 -4.59 -6.67 11.18
N ASP A 396 -4.42 -5.52 10.51
CA ASP A 396 -4.00 -4.26 11.15
C ASP A 396 -5.20 -3.35 11.41
N ASN A 397 -6.14 -3.89 12.19
CA ASN A 397 -7.41 -3.30 12.57
C ASN A 397 -7.86 -3.92 13.93
N GLY A 398 -8.98 -3.46 14.49
CA GLY A 398 -9.58 -4.06 15.70
C GLY A 398 -10.48 -5.27 15.41
N GLY A 399 -10.82 -5.46 14.14
CA GLY A 399 -11.75 -6.44 13.58
C GLY A 399 -12.06 -6.03 12.14
N GLN A 400 -12.89 -6.83 11.45
CA GLN A 400 -13.40 -6.49 10.12
C GLN A 400 -14.69 -7.27 9.80
N TYR A 401 -15.68 -6.59 9.22
CA TYR A 401 -16.79 -7.22 8.51
C TYR A 401 -16.38 -7.61 7.07
N LEU A 402 -16.66 -8.87 6.72
CA LEU A 402 -16.37 -9.52 5.45
C LEU A 402 -17.71 -9.99 4.87
N GLU A 403 -18.28 -9.19 3.98
CA GLU A 403 -19.60 -9.45 3.40
C GLU A 403 -19.61 -10.68 2.48
N GLY A 404 -18.59 -10.81 1.62
CA GLY A 404 -18.61 -11.73 0.48
C GLY A 404 -19.48 -11.20 -0.66
N ASN A 405 -20.28 -12.05 -1.29
CA ASN A 405 -21.26 -11.65 -2.30
C ASN A 405 -22.69 -11.89 -1.78
N PRO A 406 -23.46 -10.86 -1.39
CA PRO A 406 -24.80 -11.05 -0.82
C PRO A 406 -25.80 -11.66 -1.83
N ALA A 407 -25.55 -11.56 -3.14
CA ALA A 407 -26.39 -12.17 -4.16
C ALA A 407 -26.18 -13.69 -4.33
N GLU A 408 -25.13 -14.28 -3.73
CA GLU A 408 -24.83 -15.70 -3.87
C GLU A 408 -25.52 -16.57 -2.80
N VAL A 409 -26.34 -17.51 -3.25
CA VAL A 409 -26.99 -18.50 -2.37
C VAL A 409 -25.94 -19.44 -1.79
N GLY A 410 -25.63 -19.25 -0.51
CA GLY A 410 -24.56 -19.97 0.20
C GLY A 410 -23.37 -19.10 0.58
N ASN A 411 -23.41 -17.79 0.30
CA ASN A 411 -22.47 -16.81 0.84
C ASN A 411 -22.38 -16.90 2.38
N VAL A 412 -21.20 -16.58 2.92
CA VAL A 412 -20.93 -16.63 4.37
C VAL A 412 -20.36 -15.29 4.83
N ALA A 413 -21.26 -14.31 4.96
CA ALA A 413 -20.99 -13.07 5.66
C ALA A 413 -20.36 -13.35 7.03
N ARG A 414 -19.27 -12.65 7.37
CA ARG A 414 -18.46 -12.93 8.55
C ARG A 414 -17.94 -11.65 9.17
N PHE A 415 -18.03 -11.56 10.49
CA PHE A 415 -17.28 -10.60 11.29
C PHE A 415 -16.08 -11.33 11.91
N VAL A 416 -14.86 -10.83 11.69
CA VAL A 416 -13.63 -11.31 12.36
C VAL A 416 -13.16 -10.31 13.42
N ALA A 417 -12.79 -10.79 14.60
CA ALA A 417 -12.24 -9.97 15.70
C ALA A 417 -11.40 -10.77 16.70
N TYR A 418 -10.78 -10.06 17.63
CA TYR A 418 -10.11 -10.66 18.78
C TYR A 418 -10.63 -10.14 20.12
N ARG A 419 -10.27 -10.85 21.18
CA ARG A 419 -10.46 -10.43 22.56
C ARG A 419 -9.26 -9.65 23.09
N TYR A 420 -9.52 -8.71 23.99
CA TYR A 420 -8.53 -8.31 24.99
C TYR A 420 -8.69 -9.19 26.23
N ALA A 421 -7.58 -9.73 26.76
CA ALA A 421 -7.62 -10.79 27.76
C ALA A 421 -8.05 -10.25 29.15
N ASN A 422 -9.28 -10.56 29.54
CA ASN A 422 -9.99 -9.88 30.63
C ASN A 422 -10.56 -10.83 31.73
N GLY A 423 -10.50 -12.15 31.54
CA GLY A 423 -11.01 -13.14 32.49
C GLY A 423 -12.41 -13.67 32.14
N ASP A 424 -13.31 -13.70 33.13
CA ASP A 424 -14.65 -14.30 33.00
C ASP A 424 -15.67 -13.39 32.29
N ASP A 425 -15.48 -12.06 32.30
CA ASP A 425 -16.37 -11.10 31.65
C ASP A 425 -16.29 -11.20 30.11
N LEU A 426 -17.26 -10.67 29.36
CA LEU A 426 -17.15 -10.55 27.91
C LEU A 426 -16.24 -9.36 27.51
N SER A 427 -15.37 -9.57 26.52
CA SER A 427 -14.54 -8.52 25.91
C SER A 427 -14.08 -8.96 24.52
N ILE A 428 -14.84 -8.56 23.51
CA ILE A 428 -14.54 -8.73 22.08
C ILE A 428 -14.41 -7.32 21.52
N LEU A 429 -13.28 -6.99 20.90
CA LEU A 429 -13.06 -5.65 20.35
C LEU A 429 -14.02 -5.39 19.18
N ASN A 430 -14.51 -4.15 19.08
CA ASN A 430 -15.42 -3.65 18.04
C ASN A 430 -16.73 -4.45 17.80
N LEU A 431 -17.13 -5.35 18.71
CA LEU A 431 -18.29 -6.26 18.55
C LEU A 431 -19.58 -5.58 18.06
N GLU A 432 -19.94 -4.43 18.63
CA GLU A 432 -21.14 -3.68 18.26
C GLU A 432 -20.99 -2.87 16.96
N HIS A 433 -19.77 -2.39 16.69
CA HIS A 433 -19.43 -1.58 15.53
C HIS A 433 -19.47 -2.44 14.25
N GLU A 434 -18.77 -3.57 14.26
CA GLU A 434 -18.65 -4.48 13.12
C GLU A 434 -19.95 -5.26 12.86
N TYR A 435 -20.75 -5.53 13.90
CA TYR A 435 -22.10 -6.03 13.71
C TYR A 435 -23.04 -4.95 13.13
N THR A 436 -22.77 -3.67 13.38
CA THR A 436 -23.50 -2.59 12.69
C THR A 436 -23.16 -2.58 11.20
N HIS A 437 -21.91 -2.83 10.79
CA HIS A 437 -21.57 -3.01 9.36
C HIS A 437 -22.34 -4.16 8.70
N TYR A 438 -22.45 -5.33 9.34
CA TYR A 438 -23.30 -6.44 8.87
C TYR A 438 -24.77 -6.01 8.68
N LEU A 439 -25.31 -5.26 9.65
CA LEU A 439 -26.71 -4.81 9.61
C LEU A 439 -26.93 -3.70 8.57
N ASP A 440 -25.98 -2.77 8.40
CA ASP A 440 -26.09 -1.67 7.44
C ASP A 440 -25.99 -2.18 6.00
N ALA A 441 -25.05 -3.10 5.74
CA ALA A 441 -25.00 -3.87 4.50
C ALA A 441 -26.38 -4.51 4.21
N ARG A 442 -26.80 -5.44 5.06
CA ARG A 442 -28.02 -6.25 4.88
C ARG A 442 -29.32 -5.47 4.73
N PHE A 443 -29.49 -4.38 5.48
CA PHE A 443 -30.78 -3.70 5.62
C PHE A 443 -30.81 -2.28 5.06
N ASN A 444 -29.66 -1.69 4.71
CA ASN A 444 -29.56 -0.34 4.16
C ASN A 444 -28.87 -0.25 2.79
N GLN A 445 -28.04 -1.23 2.39
CA GLN A 445 -27.18 -1.12 1.21
C GLN A 445 -27.45 -2.24 0.19
N TYR A 446 -27.97 -1.91 -0.98
CA TYR A 446 -28.20 -2.91 -2.03
C TYR A 446 -26.90 -3.27 -2.76
N GLY A 447 -26.68 -4.55 -3.05
CA GLY A 447 -25.46 -5.03 -3.71
C GLY A 447 -24.32 -5.23 -2.72
N SER A 448 -23.08 -5.22 -3.22
CA SER A 448 -21.88 -5.46 -2.40
C SER A 448 -21.26 -4.17 -1.86
N PHE A 449 -20.35 -4.30 -0.89
CA PHE A 449 -19.45 -3.24 -0.42
C PHE A 449 -18.75 -2.48 -1.56
N SER A 450 -18.40 -3.16 -2.66
CA SER A 450 -17.80 -2.52 -3.85
C SER A 450 -18.78 -1.62 -4.60
N ASP A 451 -20.06 -2.02 -4.70
CA ASP A 451 -21.11 -1.21 -5.35
C ASP A 451 -21.39 0.08 -4.57
N ASN A 452 -21.36 0.00 -3.23
CA ASN A 452 -21.49 1.15 -2.34
C ASN A 452 -20.37 2.18 -2.57
N LEU A 453 -19.11 1.72 -2.72
CA LEU A 453 -17.95 2.59 -2.87
C LEU A 453 -17.81 3.21 -4.28
N ALA A 454 -18.46 2.63 -5.31
CA ALA A 454 -18.27 2.97 -6.72
C ALA A 454 -18.50 4.45 -7.12
N HIS A 455 -19.14 5.26 -6.26
CA HIS A 455 -19.36 6.69 -6.49
C HIS A 455 -18.85 7.62 -5.37
N GLY A 456 -18.16 7.06 -4.36
CA GLY A 456 -17.68 7.79 -3.17
C GLY A 456 -18.80 8.38 -2.31
N TYR A 457 -18.44 9.30 -1.41
CA TYR A 457 -19.40 10.01 -0.52
C TYR A 457 -20.26 9.10 0.36
N VAL A 458 -19.72 7.92 0.73
CA VAL A 458 -20.37 6.92 1.58
C VAL A 458 -19.57 6.56 2.85
N VAL A 459 -18.24 6.71 2.86
CA VAL A 459 -17.40 6.28 4.02
C VAL A 459 -17.74 7.02 5.31
N TRP A 460 -18.12 8.30 5.23
CA TRP A 460 -18.63 9.07 6.38
C TRP A 460 -19.88 8.43 7.01
N TRP A 461 -20.70 7.75 6.22
CA TRP A 461 -21.87 7.02 6.66
C TRP A 461 -21.47 5.64 7.18
N LEU A 462 -20.68 4.85 6.43
CA LEU A 462 -20.22 3.52 6.83
C LEU A 462 -19.64 3.53 8.25
N GLU A 463 -18.54 4.26 8.44
CA GLU A 463 -17.80 4.26 9.70
C GLU A 463 -18.49 5.16 10.74
N GLY A 464 -19.02 6.31 10.31
CA GLY A 464 -19.71 7.25 11.20
C GLY A 464 -21.03 6.71 11.77
N PHE A 465 -21.74 5.84 11.05
CA PHE A 465 -22.96 5.21 11.52
C PHE A 465 -22.68 4.01 12.42
N ALA A 466 -21.64 3.23 12.16
CA ALA A 466 -21.15 2.22 13.11
C ALA A 466 -20.74 2.87 14.46
N GLU A 467 -19.95 3.94 14.42
CA GLU A 467 -19.59 4.72 15.62
C GLU A 467 -20.80 5.37 16.30
N PHE A 468 -21.78 5.89 15.54
CA PHE A 468 -23.01 6.44 16.10
C PHE A 468 -23.89 5.36 16.74
N MET A 469 -23.92 4.15 16.16
CA MET A 469 -24.67 3.02 16.71
C MET A 469 -24.00 2.40 17.95
N HIS A 470 -22.69 2.55 18.12
CA HIS A 470 -21.99 2.22 19.36
C HIS A 470 -22.14 3.34 20.41
N TYR A 471 -21.58 4.53 20.16
CA TYR A 471 -21.47 5.60 21.18
C TYR A 471 -22.73 6.46 21.37
N LYS A 472 -23.66 6.49 20.40
CA LYS A 472 -24.86 7.36 20.37
C LYS A 472 -24.53 8.84 20.60
N GLN A 473 -24.59 9.30 21.84
CA GLN A 473 -24.41 10.70 22.26
C GLN A 473 -23.09 10.96 23.00
N GLY A 474 -22.38 9.89 23.41
CA GLY A 474 -21.28 9.94 24.39
C GLY A 474 -19.88 9.69 23.84
N TYR A 475 -19.60 10.03 22.57
CA TYR A 475 -18.24 9.85 22.02
C TYR A 475 -17.31 11.00 22.42
N ASP A 476 -16.85 11.00 23.67
CA ASP A 476 -16.00 12.07 24.25
C ASP A 476 -14.78 12.41 23.39
N ALA A 477 -14.12 11.41 22.80
CA ALA A 477 -12.96 11.64 21.94
C ALA A 477 -13.31 12.43 20.67
N ALA A 478 -14.46 12.15 20.03
CA ALA A 478 -14.92 12.90 18.86
C ALA A 478 -15.34 14.33 19.23
N VAL A 479 -16.03 14.52 20.35
CA VAL A 479 -16.39 15.85 20.87
C VAL A 479 -15.13 16.67 21.20
N GLY A 480 -14.07 16.02 21.70
CA GLY A 480 -12.78 16.65 21.98
C GLY A 480 -12.12 17.30 20.76
N LEU A 481 -12.22 16.68 19.57
CA LEU A 481 -11.62 17.18 18.32
C LEU A 481 -12.11 18.58 17.92
N ILE A 482 -13.35 18.93 18.27
CA ILE A 482 -13.95 20.24 17.96
C ILE A 482 -13.09 21.38 18.54
N SER A 483 -12.41 21.14 19.67
CA SER A 483 -11.50 22.09 20.31
C SER A 483 -10.14 22.25 19.61
N SER A 484 -9.73 21.26 18.81
CA SER A 484 -8.50 21.30 18.00
C SER A 484 -8.68 22.00 16.65
N GLY A 485 -9.93 22.12 16.17
CA GLY A 485 -10.31 22.82 14.94
C GLY A 485 -11.56 22.21 14.33
N LYS A 486 -12.43 23.02 13.71
CA LYS A 486 -13.65 22.52 13.04
C LYS A 486 -13.35 22.13 11.59
N MET A 487 -13.81 20.95 11.17
CA MET A 487 -13.89 20.54 9.77
C MET A 487 -15.25 20.97 9.16
N SER A 488 -15.32 21.28 7.87
CA SER A 488 -16.62 21.57 7.23
C SER A 488 -17.38 20.27 6.95
N LEU A 489 -18.72 20.32 6.98
CA LEU A 489 -19.54 19.15 6.67
C LEU A 489 -19.23 18.60 5.27
N SER A 490 -18.99 19.46 4.29
CA SER A 490 -18.60 19.06 2.93
C SER A 490 -17.32 18.22 2.89
N ASP A 491 -16.32 18.56 3.71
CA ASP A 491 -15.08 17.78 3.78
C ASP A 491 -15.31 16.43 4.48
N VAL A 492 -16.07 16.42 5.58
CA VAL A 492 -16.41 15.18 6.29
C VAL A 492 -17.20 14.23 5.38
N LEU A 493 -18.23 14.74 4.67
CA LEU A 493 -19.04 13.93 3.75
C LEU A 493 -18.25 13.46 2.51
N ALA A 494 -17.18 14.16 2.13
CA ALA A 494 -16.25 13.78 1.06
C ALA A 494 -15.14 12.80 1.51
N THR A 495 -15.25 12.22 2.71
CA THR A 495 -14.24 11.29 3.24
C THR A 495 -14.19 9.97 2.46
N THR A 496 -13.00 9.40 2.40
CA THR A 496 -12.63 8.10 1.80
C THR A 496 -11.75 7.34 2.79
N TYR A 497 -11.48 6.05 2.55
CA TYR A 497 -10.53 5.28 3.37
C TYR A 497 -9.06 5.73 3.26
N SER A 498 -8.73 6.62 2.31
CA SER A 498 -7.43 7.30 2.21
C SER A 498 -7.43 8.63 2.99
N HIS A 499 -7.84 8.56 4.25
CA HIS A 499 -7.87 9.68 5.19
C HIS A 499 -7.57 9.17 6.60
N ASP A 500 -7.20 10.07 7.52
CA ASP A 500 -6.85 9.69 8.87
C ASP A 500 -8.04 9.21 9.72
N SER A 501 -7.74 8.46 10.78
CA SER A 501 -8.73 7.87 11.69
C SER A 501 -9.65 8.88 12.38
N ASN A 502 -9.22 10.13 12.61
CA ASN A 502 -10.10 11.16 13.15
C ASN A 502 -11.10 11.62 12.10
N ARG A 503 -10.68 11.81 10.84
CA ARG A 503 -11.58 12.18 9.75
C ARG A 503 -12.57 11.06 9.42
N ILE A 504 -12.12 9.82 9.36
CA ILE A 504 -12.97 8.65 9.06
C ILE A 504 -13.99 8.43 10.19
N TYR A 505 -13.55 8.07 11.39
CA TYR A 505 -14.44 7.57 12.44
C TYR A 505 -15.10 8.70 13.23
N ARG A 506 -14.32 9.67 13.69
CA ARG A 506 -14.77 10.65 14.70
C ARG A 506 -15.47 11.86 14.10
N TRP A 507 -14.98 12.38 12.98
CA TRP A 507 -15.71 13.37 12.19
C TRP A 507 -16.90 12.72 11.47
N GLY A 508 -16.76 11.50 10.93
CA GLY A 508 -17.88 10.71 10.41
C GLY A 508 -19.02 10.57 11.43
N TYR A 509 -18.70 10.17 12.67
CA TYR A 509 -19.64 10.16 13.79
C TYR A 509 -20.35 11.50 14.00
N LEU A 510 -19.61 12.62 14.04
CA LEU A 510 -20.21 13.95 14.23
C LEU A 510 -21.15 14.32 13.08
N ALA A 511 -20.81 14.01 11.83
CA ALA A 511 -21.66 14.25 10.67
C ALA A 511 -22.92 13.36 10.68
N VAL A 512 -22.79 12.06 10.97
CA VAL A 512 -23.95 11.16 11.09
C VAL A 512 -24.86 11.58 12.23
N ARG A 513 -24.30 11.89 13.41
CA ARG A 513 -25.05 12.40 14.56
C ARG A 513 -25.82 13.69 14.22
N PHE A 514 -25.17 14.67 13.61
CA PHE A 514 -25.81 15.90 13.14
C PHE A 514 -26.97 15.62 12.18
N MET A 515 -26.73 14.79 11.15
CA MET A 515 -27.76 14.45 10.16
C MET A 515 -28.93 13.66 10.78
N MET A 516 -28.68 12.84 11.80
CA MET A 516 -29.72 12.08 12.53
C MET A 516 -30.52 12.95 13.51
N GLU A 517 -29.90 13.95 14.14
CA GLU A 517 -30.56 14.88 15.08
C GLU A 517 -31.37 15.95 14.33
N GLU A 518 -30.74 16.69 13.43
CA GLU A 518 -31.32 17.89 12.81
C GLU A 518 -31.99 17.60 11.46
N HIS A 519 -31.54 16.59 10.72
CA HIS A 519 -31.97 16.33 9.34
C HIS A 519 -32.45 14.88 9.04
N PRO A 520 -33.19 14.20 9.95
CA PRO A 520 -33.54 12.78 9.78
C PRO A 520 -34.40 12.46 8.54
N GLN A 521 -35.09 13.46 7.95
CA GLN A 521 -35.81 13.28 6.68
C GLN A 521 -34.87 13.17 5.48
N GLU A 522 -33.71 13.85 5.51
CA GLU A 522 -32.68 13.70 4.49
C GLU A 522 -31.98 12.34 4.63
N VAL A 523 -31.71 11.89 5.86
CA VAL A 523 -31.18 10.52 6.10
C VAL A 523 -32.13 9.44 5.59
N GLN A 524 -33.44 9.54 5.87
CA GLN A 524 -34.42 8.59 5.32
C GLN A 524 -34.51 8.66 3.78
N SER A 525 -34.26 9.82 3.18
CA SER A 525 -34.23 9.98 1.72
C SER A 525 -32.96 9.38 1.10
N LEU A 526 -31.80 9.56 1.74
CA LEU A 526 -30.54 8.89 1.39
C LEU A 526 -30.68 7.37 1.51
N LEU A 527 -31.15 6.85 2.65
CA LEU A 527 -31.37 5.41 2.87
C LEU A 527 -32.33 4.79 1.82
N ALA A 528 -33.32 5.53 1.33
CA ALA A 528 -34.19 5.08 0.25
C ALA A 528 -33.48 4.96 -1.12
N LEU A 529 -32.39 5.69 -1.36
CA LEU A 529 -31.52 5.53 -2.53
C LEU A 529 -30.59 4.32 -2.35
N SER A 530 -29.96 4.21 -1.17
CA SER A 530 -29.03 3.11 -0.83
C SER A 530 -29.70 1.72 -0.90
N ARG A 531 -30.88 1.57 -0.29
CA ARG A 531 -31.69 0.33 -0.32
C ARG A 531 -32.19 -0.05 -1.72
N ALA A 532 -31.99 0.82 -2.71
CA ALA A 532 -32.41 0.65 -4.10
C ALA A 532 -31.23 0.68 -5.10
N GLY A 533 -29.97 0.60 -4.62
CA GLY A 533 -28.76 0.56 -5.44
C GLY A 533 -28.43 1.87 -6.16
N LYS A 534 -29.06 2.99 -5.76
CA LYS A 534 -28.96 4.28 -6.44
C LYS A 534 -27.76 5.10 -5.94
N PHE A 535 -26.59 4.48 -5.84
CA PHE A 535 -25.41 5.08 -5.22
C PHE A 535 -24.90 6.36 -5.94
N SER A 536 -25.12 6.47 -7.25
CA SER A 536 -24.82 7.71 -8.01
C SER A 536 -25.73 8.87 -7.58
N GLU A 537 -27.02 8.59 -7.34
CA GLU A 537 -27.98 9.58 -6.83
C GLU A 537 -27.70 9.92 -5.36
N TRP A 538 -27.32 8.93 -4.54
CA TRP A 538 -26.84 9.14 -3.16
C TRP A 538 -25.66 10.10 -3.14
N ALA A 539 -24.59 9.81 -3.88
CA ALA A 539 -23.37 10.62 -3.87
C ALA A 539 -23.64 12.06 -4.35
N GLN A 540 -24.57 12.25 -5.29
CA GLN A 540 -25.00 13.57 -5.73
C GLN A 540 -25.84 14.30 -4.67
N GLN A 541 -26.74 13.62 -3.95
CA GLN A 541 -27.50 14.22 -2.86
C GLN A 541 -26.60 14.59 -1.67
N VAL A 542 -25.67 13.72 -1.27
CA VAL A 542 -24.69 13.98 -0.18
C VAL A 542 -23.85 15.23 -0.47
N LYS A 543 -23.39 15.43 -1.72
CA LYS A 543 -22.69 16.66 -2.13
C LYS A 543 -23.53 17.92 -1.93
N VAL A 544 -24.82 17.87 -2.28
CA VAL A 544 -25.76 19.00 -2.10
C VAL A 544 -26.01 19.27 -0.61
N LEU A 545 -26.23 18.23 0.19
CA LEU A 545 -26.44 18.33 1.64
C LEU A 545 -25.24 18.95 2.36
N GLY A 546 -24.01 18.54 2.00
CA GLY A 546 -22.78 19.13 2.55
C GLY A 546 -22.66 20.63 2.31
N GLN A 547 -22.96 21.08 1.08
CA GLN A 547 -22.92 22.50 0.74
C GLN A 547 -24.06 23.28 1.43
N GLN A 548 -25.26 22.69 1.50
CA GLN A 548 -26.45 23.31 2.11
C GLN A 548 -26.30 23.50 3.62
N TYR A 549 -25.72 22.52 4.32
CA TYR A 549 -25.69 22.46 5.78
C TYR A 549 -24.32 22.74 6.42
N ASN A 550 -23.27 23.04 5.65
CA ASN A 550 -21.95 23.47 6.14
C ASN A 550 -22.02 24.47 7.30
N GLY A 551 -22.71 25.59 7.08
CA GLY A 551 -22.89 26.67 8.07
C GLY A 551 -23.99 26.41 9.11
N GLU A 552 -24.59 25.21 9.11
CA GLU A 552 -25.48 24.70 10.18
C GLU A 552 -24.69 23.76 11.08
N PHE A 553 -23.98 22.78 10.49
CA PHE A 553 -23.04 21.90 11.18
C PHE A 553 -22.02 22.69 11.98
N GLU A 554 -21.39 23.73 11.41
CA GLU A 554 -20.41 24.57 12.12
C GLU A 554 -21.00 25.17 13.43
N ARG A 555 -22.27 25.57 13.43
CA ARG A 555 -22.99 26.10 14.60
C ARG A 555 -23.45 25.01 15.56
N TRP A 556 -23.90 23.87 15.03
CA TRP A 556 -24.31 22.72 15.84
C TRP A 556 -23.11 22.18 16.65
N LEU A 557 -21.90 22.16 16.08
CA LEU A 557 -20.66 21.82 16.79
C LEU A 557 -20.36 22.71 18.01
N ASP A 558 -20.82 23.97 18.06
CA ASP A 558 -20.70 24.83 19.26
C ASP A 558 -21.70 24.44 20.38
N THR A 559 -22.68 23.59 20.07
CA THR A 559 -23.71 23.10 21.00
C THR A 559 -23.49 21.66 21.45
N VAL A 560 -22.61 20.91 20.76
CA VAL A 560 -22.29 19.53 21.13
C VAL A 560 -21.51 19.49 22.44
N SER A 561 -22.11 18.85 23.44
CA SER A 561 -21.47 18.43 24.68
C SER A 561 -21.87 17.00 24.99
N SER A 562 -20.95 16.19 25.52
CA SER A 562 -21.27 14.93 26.19
C SER A 562 -21.50 15.14 27.70
N GLU A 563 -22.27 14.26 28.33
CA GLU A 563 -22.17 14.06 29.78
C GLU A 563 -21.06 13.02 30.05
N PRO A 564 -20.16 13.22 31.03
CA PRO A 564 -18.97 12.38 31.16
C PRO A 564 -19.28 10.92 31.50
N THR A 565 -18.77 10.01 30.68
CA THR A 565 -18.67 8.57 30.97
C THR A 565 -17.21 8.16 31.12
N GLU A 566 -16.91 7.24 32.04
CA GLU A 566 -15.53 6.80 32.31
C GLU A 566 -14.91 6.15 31.04
N PRO A 567 -13.66 6.49 30.65
CA PRO A 567 -13.11 6.14 29.34
C PRO A 567 -12.44 4.75 29.30
N THR A 568 -12.67 4.01 28.21
CA THR A 568 -11.97 2.76 27.87
C THR A 568 -11.75 2.61 26.36
N ASP A 569 -10.71 3.25 25.78
CA ASP A 569 -9.60 2.60 25.03
C ASP A 569 -8.56 3.63 24.50
N PRO A 570 -7.39 3.23 23.94
CA PRO A 570 -6.29 4.12 23.51
C PRO A 570 -6.15 4.40 21.98
N THR A 571 -5.18 5.26 21.63
CA THR A 571 -4.80 5.91 20.32
C THR A 571 -3.89 5.05 19.38
N GLU A 572 -3.89 4.96 18.00
CA GLU A 572 -3.89 5.88 16.78
C GLU A 572 -2.51 5.94 16.03
N PRO A 573 -2.23 6.59 14.84
CA PRO A 573 -3.03 7.30 13.78
C PRO A 573 -2.56 7.23 12.23
N THR A 574 -3.32 7.87 11.29
CA THR A 574 -2.94 8.66 10.02
C THR A 574 -2.59 8.06 8.59
N ASP A 575 -3.06 8.72 7.47
CA ASP A 575 -2.83 8.46 5.98
C ASP A 575 -3.31 9.61 4.96
N PRO A 576 -2.64 9.86 3.77
CA PRO A 576 -3.22 10.42 2.47
C PRO A 576 -2.47 10.11 1.09
N THR A 577 -2.75 10.45 -0.22
CA THR A 577 -3.87 10.80 -1.23
C THR A 577 -3.32 10.90 -2.73
N ASN A 578 -4.10 11.15 -3.85
CA ASN A 578 -3.65 11.17 -5.32
C ASN A 578 -4.53 12.00 -6.38
N PRO A 579 -4.15 12.26 -7.70
CA PRO A 579 -4.84 13.10 -8.77
C PRO A 579 -5.05 12.53 -10.26
N THR A 580 -5.45 13.34 -11.31
CA THR A 580 -5.77 13.01 -12.80
C THR A 580 -5.21 14.03 -13.88
N ASP A 581 -5.46 14.17 -15.24
CA ASP A 581 -6.56 13.90 -16.27
C ASP A 581 -6.14 13.98 -17.83
N GLN A 582 -7.05 14.11 -18.88
CA GLN A 582 -6.91 13.69 -20.35
C GLN A 582 -6.80 14.69 -21.59
N ALA A 583 -6.56 14.21 -22.86
CA ALA A 583 -6.14 14.93 -24.12
C ALA A 583 -7.02 14.98 -25.45
N MET A 584 -6.55 15.72 -26.49
CA MET A 584 -7.18 15.99 -27.84
C MET A 584 -6.39 15.45 -29.08
N VAL A 585 -6.84 15.69 -30.33
CA VAL A 585 -6.19 15.21 -31.60
C VAL A 585 -5.74 16.32 -32.57
N LEU A 586 -4.65 16.09 -33.30
CA LEU A 586 -4.02 16.94 -34.33
C LEU A 586 -3.98 16.25 -35.70
N VAL A 587 -4.05 17.03 -36.79
CA VAL A 587 -4.06 16.50 -38.17
C VAL A 587 -2.68 16.64 -38.84
N ALA A 588 -2.17 15.54 -39.36
CA ALA A 588 -0.92 15.47 -40.11
C ALA A 588 -0.82 16.50 -41.26
N ASN A 589 0.34 17.15 -41.39
CA ASN A 589 0.68 18.16 -42.39
C ASN A 589 -0.23 19.42 -42.37
N GLN A 590 -0.93 19.70 -41.27
CA GLN A 590 -1.75 20.91 -41.11
C GLN A 590 -1.50 21.60 -39.76
N GLY A 591 -1.11 22.88 -39.81
CA GLY A 591 -0.81 23.67 -38.61
C GLY A 591 -2.07 24.19 -37.88
N VAL A 592 -1.99 24.29 -36.56
CA VAL A 592 -3.02 24.82 -35.65
C VAL A 592 -2.41 25.96 -34.83
N VAL A 593 -3.08 27.12 -34.80
CA VAL A 593 -2.65 28.26 -33.98
C VAL A 593 -3.23 28.15 -32.57
N LEU A 594 -2.35 28.22 -31.58
CA LEU A 594 -2.60 28.04 -30.16
C LEU A 594 -2.35 29.35 -29.40
N ASN A 595 -3.10 29.52 -28.32
CA ASN A 595 -2.93 30.58 -27.33
C ASN A 595 -3.17 29.94 -25.96
N GLY A 596 -2.44 30.34 -24.93
CA GLY A 596 -2.57 29.77 -23.58
C GLY A 596 -2.12 30.75 -22.50
N GLU A 597 -2.74 30.67 -21.32
CA GLU A 597 -2.26 31.39 -20.14
C GLU A 597 -1.00 30.70 -19.55
N ALA A 598 -0.25 31.43 -18.74
CA ALA A 598 0.92 30.87 -18.07
C ALA A 598 0.53 29.66 -17.22
N TYR A 599 1.28 28.57 -17.40
CA TYR A 599 1.08 27.23 -16.81
C TYR A 599 -0.24 26.55 -17.19
N SER A 600 -0.91 27.00 -18.26
CA SER A 600 -1.93 26.20 -18.93
C SER A 600 -1.29 25.15 -19.84
N GLU A 601 -1.84 23.94 -19.83
CA GLU A 601 -1.44 22.81 -20.65
C GLU A 601 -2.54 22.48 -21.66
N GLN A 602 -2.15 22.23 -22.91
CA GLN A 602 -3.04 21.80 -23.99
C GLN A 602 -2.47 20.55 -24.66
N LEU A 603 -3.20 19.44 -24.51
CA LEU A 603 -2.76 18.10 -24.89
C LEU A 603 -3.33 17.69 -26.24
N PHE A 604 -2.49 17.19 -27.15
CA PHE A 604 -2.83 16.74 -28.49
C PHE A 604 -2.22 15.36 -28.80
N TYR A 605 -2.62 14.72 -29.91
CA TYR A 605 -1.94 13.54 -30.47
C TYR A 605 -2.05 13.46 -31.99
N VAL A 606 -1.12 12.75 -32.63
CA VAL A 606 -1.16 12.39 -34.06
C VAL A 606 -0.81 10.92 -34.25
N ASP A 607 -1.47 10.24 -35.20
CA ASP A 607 -1.18 8.84 -35.54
C ASP A 607 -0.16 8.77 -36.70
N VAL A 608 1.01 8.19 -36.43
CA VAL A 608 2.07 7.90 -37.41
C VAL A 608 1.81 6.53 -38.03
N PRO A 609 1.54 6.43 -39.35
CA PRO A 609 1.27 5.15 -40.01
C PRO A 609 2.55 4.31 -40.20
N GLU A 610 2.36 3.01 -40.45
CA GLU A 610 3.43 2.13 -40.93
C GLU A 610 4.10 2.71 -42.19
N ASN A 611 5.38 2.38 -42.36
CA ASN A 611 6.22 2.81 -43.48
C ASN A 611 6.53 4.32 -43.54
N THR A 612 6.31 5.08 -42.45
CA THR A 612 6.72 6.50 -42.38
C THR A 612 8.24 6.63 -42.50
N THR A 613 8.74 7.42 -43.44
CA THR A 613 10.18 7.65 -43.69
C THR A 613 10.73 8.88 -42.98
N HIS A 614 9.86 9.84 -42.66
CA HIS A 614 10.20 11.07 -41.95
C HIS A 614 9.01 11.54 -41.11
N PHE A 615 9.27 11.97 -39.88
CA PHE A 615 8.28 12.55 -38.97
C PHE A 615 8.92 13.68 -38.16
N GLU A 616 8.22 14.80 -38.06
CA GLU A 616 8.62 15.99 -37.32
C GLU A 616 7.41 16.65 -36.68
N ILE A 617 7.61 17.24 -35.49
CA ILE A 617 6.65 18.10 -34.81
C ILE A 617 7.33 19.42 -34.49
N SER A 618 6.65 20.54 -34.68
CA SER A 618 7.18 21.86 -34.37
C SER A 618 6.13 22.83 -33.84
N ILE A 619 6.59 23.78 -33.02
CA ILE A 619 5.87 25.01 -32.69
C ILE A 619 6.67 26.22 -33.15
N GLU A 620 6.03 27.19 -33.80
CA GLU A 620 6.65 28.49 -34.17
C GLU A 620 5.85 29.69 -33.63
N GLY A 621 6.55 30.63 -33.00
CA GLY A 621 6.03 31.88 -32.44
C GLY A 621 6.41 33.07 -33.32
N ASN A 622 5.40 33.76 -33.85
CA ASN A 622 5.51 34.60 -35.06
C ASN A 622 6.31 35.94 -34.97
N ALA A 623 7.01 36.26 -33.88
CA ALA A 623 7.50 37.63 -33.63
C ALA A 623 8.92 37.76 -33.04
N ILE A 624 9.88 38.06 -33.93
CA ILE A 624 11.05 38.98 -33.91
C ILE A 624 11.72 39.43 -32.58
N ASP A 625 11.04 39.57 -31.43
CA ASP A 625 11.61 40.03 -30.15
C ASP A 625 11.07 39.19 -28.96
N GLN A 626 11.90 38.96 -27.94
CA GLN A 626 11.77 37.87 -26.95
C GLN A 626 10.72 38.12 -25.84
N SER A 627 9.55 38.67 -26.17
CA SER A 627 8.59 39.19 -25.17
C SER A 627 7.10 38.98 -25.48
N GLN A 628 6.72 37.89 -26.16
CA GLN A 628 5.31 37.57 -26.48
C GLN A 628 4.81 36.23 -25.94
N GLY A 629 5.59 35.58 -25.08
CA GLY A 629 5.25 34.30 -24.47
C GLY A 629 6.34 33.26 -24.66
N ASP A 630 6.15 32.17 -23.95
CA ASP A 630 7.08 31.06 -23.82
C ASP A 630 6.20 29.81 -23.68
N ALA A 631 6.35 28.88 -24.62
CA ALA A 631 5.46 27.74 -24.76
C ALA A 631 6.30 26.57 -25.20
N ASP A 632 6.23 25.50 -24.43
CA ASP A 632 7.21 24.42 -24.44
C ASP A 632 6.51 23.16 -24.99
N LEU A 633 7.13 22.50 -25.96
CA LEU A 633 6.64 21.30 -26.65
C LEU A 633 7.18 20.04 -25.98
N TYR A 634 6.29 19.26 -25.37
CA TYR A 634 6.58 17.99 -24.71
C TYR A 634 5.89 16.84 -25.43
N MET A 635 6.51 15.66 -25.53
CA MET A 635 5.99 14.56 -26.36
C MET A 635 6.27 13.15 -25.80
N SER A 636 5.39 12.22 -26.16
CA SER A 636 5.47 10.78 -25.80
C SER A 636 4.86 9.89 -26.87
N TYR A 637 5.32 8.65 -26.95
CA TYR A 637 4.82 7.60 -27.83
C TYR A 637 3.86 6.65 -27.09
N ASN A 638 2.66 6.46 -27.64
CA ASN A 638 1.54 5.65 -27.13
C ASN A 638 1.04 5.97 -25.70
N LYS A 639 1.58 7.00 -25.05
CA LYS A 639 1.21 7.52 -23.72
C LYS A 639 0.83 9.00 -23.83
N GLU A 640 -0.21 9.47 -23.13
CA GLU A 640 -0.50 10.91 -23.04
C GLU A 640 0.73 11.66 -22.46
N ALA A 641 1.21 12.66 -23.20
CA ALA A 641 2.40 13.42 -22.85
C ALA A 641 1.98 14.68 -22.09
N HIS A 642 2.47 14.87 -20.87
CA HIS A 642 2.29 16.08 -20.07
C HIS A 642 3.62 16.81 -19.89
N TYR A 643 3.61 18.10 -19.55
CA TYR A 643 4.84 18.85 -19.26
C TYR A 643 5.64 18.27 -18.08
N TYR A 644 4.97 17.49 -17.21
CA TYR A 644 5.56 16.79 -16.07
C TYR A 644 5.78 15.28 -16.33
N ASP A 645 5.28 14.73 -17.43
CA ASP A 645 5.40 13.31 -17.77
C ASP A 645 5.44 13.12 -19.30
N PHE A 646 6.66 13.25 -19.86
CA PHE A 646 6.93 13.13 -21.28
C PHE A 646 8.21 12.32 -21.54
N GLU A 647 8.30 11.68 -22.71
CA GLU A 647 9.46 10.88 -23.11
C GLU A 647 10.55 11.72 -23.82
N PHE A 648 10.16 12.73 -24.60
CA PHE A 648 11.08 13.58 -25.35
C PHE A 648 10.55 15.01 -25.55
N SER A 649 11.47 15.97 -25.52
CA SER A 649 11.23 17.40 -25.76
C SER A 649 12.54 18.06 -26.20
N GLN A 650 12.46 19.20 -26.88
CA GLN A 650 13.60 20.08 -27.17
C GLN A 650 13.32 21.53 -26.75
N TYR A 651 12.67 21.71 -25.59
CA TYR A 651 12.23 23.04 -25.14
C TYR A 651 13.36 24.05 -24.92
N GLY A 652 13.06 25.33 -25.15
CA GLY A 652 14.02 26.42 -25.23
C GLY A 652 13.59 27.69 -24.49
N ASN A 653 14.02 28.84 -25.02
CA ASN A 653 13.56 30.17 -24.58
C ASN A 653 12.80 30.83 -25.73
N GLY A 654 11.47 30.89 -25.61
CA GLY A 654 10.52 31.36 -26.61
C GLY A 654 10.01 30.22 -27.49
N SER A 655 8.72 30.28 -27.85
CA SER A 655 7.90 29.25 -28.51
C SER A 655 8.31 28.86 -29.96
N ASN A 656 9.58 28.59 -30.22
CA ASN A 656 10.12 28.18 -31.51
C ASN A 656 10.95 26.91 -31.34
N GLU A 657 10.28 25.76 -31.39
CA GLU A 657 10.79 24.46 -30.95
C GLU A 657 10.44 23.35 -31.96
N MET A 658 11.26 22.31 -32.02
CA MET A 658 11.16 21.27 -33.05
C MET A 658 11.68 19.93 -32.53
N VAL A 659 10.91 18.87 -32.77
CA VAL A 659 11.26 17.48 -32.46
C VAL A 659 11.14 16.66 -33.75
N THR A 660 12.27 16.42 -34.40
CA THR A 660 12.39 15.51 -35.55
C THR A 660 12.69 14.09 -35.05
N PHE A 661 12.03 13.08 -35.60
CA PHE A 661 12.23 11.68 -35.26
C PHE A 661 13.13 11.00 -36.29
N GLU A 662 14.11 10.23 -35.80
CA GLU A 662 15.02 9.44 -36.64
C GLU A 662 14.41 8.05 -36.94
N PRO A 663 14.61 7.49 -38.13
CA PRO A 663 14.17 6.13 -38.44
C PRO A 663 14.83 5.06 -37.56
N GLU A 664 14.07 4.05 -37.16
CA GLU A 664 14.58 2.87 -36.48
C GLU A 664 15.43 2.00 -37.43
N SER A 665 16.02 0.90 -36.94
CA SER A 665 16.87 -0.02 -37.71
C SER A 665 16.18 -0.68 -38.92
N SER A 666 14.85 -0.56 -39.01
CA SER A 666 14.01 -0.93 -40.14
C SER A 666 14.14 0.01 -41.36
N GLY A 667 14.66 1.23 -41.16
CA GLY A 667 14.65 2.31 -42.15
C GLY A 667 13.40 3.20 -42.12
N PHE A 668 12.51 3.01 -41.14
CA PHE A 668 11.27 3.77 -40.99
C PHE A 668 11.09 4.32 -39.56
N ILE A 669 10.34 5.41 -39.43
CA ILE A 669 9.85 5.93 -38.16
C ILE A 669 8.90 4.89 -37.52
N LYS A 670 9.00 4.73 -36.20
CA LYS A 670 8.16 3.86 -35.39
C LYS A 670 6.66 4.21 -35.56
N PRO A 671 5.81 3.28 -36.04
CA PRO A 671 4.40 3.57 -36.30
C PRO A 671 3.54 3.41 -35.04
N GLY A 672 2.76 4.43 -34.71
CA GLY A 672 1.93 4.48 -33.50
C GLY A 672 1.42 5.89 -33.22
N ARG A 673 0.81 6.09 -32.04
CA ARG A 673 0.24 7.38 -31.64
C ARG A 673 1.26 8.20 -30.89
N TYR A 674 1.59 9.39 -31.38
CA TYR A 674 2.46 10.33 -30.68
C TYR A 674 1.60 11.42 -30.05
N TYR A 675 1.60 11.48 -28.73
CA TYR A 675 0.96 12.53 -27.94
C TYR A 675 1.94 13.69 -27.72
N MET A 676 1.39 14.88 -27.51
CA MET A 676 2.15 16.10 -27.26
C MET A 676 1.40 17.04 -26.30
N SER A 677 2.10 17.56 -25.29
CA SER A 677 1.65 18.70 -24.49
C SER A 677 2.30 19.97 -25.04
N ILE A 678 1.47 20.99 -25.25
CA ILE A 678 1.94 22.38 -25.38
C ILE A 678 1.59 23.07 -24.07
N ALA A 679 2.60 23.38 -23.26
CA ALA A 679 2.41 24.03 -21.97
C ALA A 679 3.02 25.43 -21.97
N GLY A 680 2.27 26.43 -21.50
CA GLY A 680 2.74 27.80 -21.40
C GLY A 680 3.72 27.96 -20.24
N ARG A 681 5.01 28.17 -20.51
CA ARG A 681 5.98 28.60 -19.49
C ARG A 681 5.77 30.07 -19.09
N THR A 682 5.22 30.87 -20.00
CA THR A 682 4.49 32.13 -19.71
C THR A 682 3.21 32.19 -20.55
N ASP A 683 2.43 33.27 -20.48
CA ASP A 683 1.26 33.44 -21.34
C ASP A 683 1.69 33.62 -22.81
N PHE A 684 1.22 32.74 -23.70
CA PHE A 684 1.66 32.65 -25.08
C PHE A 684 0.52 32.86 -26.06
N ASN A 685 0.81 33.54 -27.16
CA ASN A 685 -0.18 33.95 -28.15
C ASN A 685 0.35 33.75 -29.58
N ASP A 686 -0.55 33.39 -30.51
CA ASP A 686 -0.26 33.15 -31.93
C ASP A 686 0.90 32.16 -32.24
N VAL A 687 1.05 31.12 -31.40
CA VAL A 687 2.02 30.03 -31.57
C VAL A 687 1.43 28.94 -32.46
N THR A 688 2.13 28.50 -33.50
CA THR A 688 1.59 27.53 -34.48
C THR A 688 2.20 26.15 -34.29
N LEU A 689 1.40 25.17 -33.85
CA LEU A 689 1.76 23.75 -33.77
C LEU A 689 1.53 23.03 -35.11
N LEU A 690 2.50 22.24 -35.56
CA LEU A 690 2.46 21.46 -36.80
C LEU A 690 3.05 20.05 -36.60
N ALA A 691 2.44 19.04 -37.23
CA ALA A 691 2.99 17.71 -37.44
C ALA A 691 3.30 17.49 -38.94
N SER A 692 4.45 16.92 -39.30
CA SER A 692 4.92 16.75 -40.70
C SER A 692 5.34 15.29 -40.97
N LEU A 693 4.84 14.65 -42.04
CA LEU A 693 4.99 13.19 -42.28
C LEU A 693 5.10 12.76 -43.78
N GLU A 694 5.95 11.77 -44.09
CA GLU A 694 6.16 11.11 -45.41
C GLU A 694 6.30 9.55 -45.32
N THR A 695 6.07 8.74 -46.38
CA THR A 695 6.03 7.23 -46.34
C THR A 695 6.52 6.47 -47.63
N GLU A 696 7.05 5.22 -47.54
CA GLU A 696 7.48 4.33 -48.69
C GLU A 696 7.31 2.78 -48.49
N THR A 697 6.96 1.96 -49.51
CA THR A 697 6.52 0.53 -49.33
C THR A 697 7.41 -0.60 -49.96
N PRO A 698 7.87 -1.66 -49.23
CA PRO A 698 8.77 -2.74 -49.74
C PRO A 698 8.25 -4.23 -49.68
N THR A 699 9.11 -5.27 -49.92
CA THR A 699 8.72 -6.71 -50.15
C THR A 699 9.83 -7.78 -49.79
N PRO A 700 9.54 -9.06 -49.36
CA PRO A 700 10.50 -9.95 -48.63
C PRO A 700 10.71 -11.44 -49.12
N PRO A 701 11.63 -12.23 -48.48
CA PRO A 701 11.68 -13.72 -48.44
C PRO A 701 11.71 -14.36 -47.01
N SER A 702 11.87 -15.70 -46.87
CA SER A 702 11.31 -16.54 -45.77
C SER A 702 12.26 -17.42 -44.89
N GLN A 703 11.75 -17.95 -43.75
CA GLN A 703 12.41 -18.85 -42.76
C GLN A 703 11.47 -20.03 -42.31
N GLU A 704 11.95 -21.02 -41.53
CA GLU A 704 11.11 -22.09 -40.92
C GLU A 704 10.36 -21.59 -39.65
N GLN A 705 9.30 -22.28 -39.22
CA GLN A 705 8.22 -21.67 -38.42
C GLN A 705 7.59 -22.61 -37.37
N ASP A 706 7.20 -22.05 -36.21
CA ASP A 706 6.47 -22.75 -35.14
C ASP A 706 5.07 -23.25 -35.57
N ASP A 707 4.61 -24.30 -34.88
CA ASP A 707 3.17 -24.61 -34.82
C ASP A 707 2.47 -23.59 -33.91
N LEU A 708 1.74 -22.65 -34.52
CA LEU A 708 1.01 -21.60 -33.82
C LEU A 708 -0.36 -22.05 -33.26
N THR A 709 -0.68 -23.35 -33.30
CA THR A 709 -1.92 -23.87 -32.70
C THR A 709 -1.88 -23.64 -31.18
N PRO A 710 -2.82 -22.88 -30.58
CA PRO A 710 -2.75 -22.57 -29.17
C PRO A 710 -3.02 -23.77 -28.27
N ILE A 711 -2.24 -23.89 -27.20
CA ILE A 711 -2.36 -24.96 -26.21
C ILE A 711 -3.25 -24.50 -25.07
N ILE A 712 -4.32 -25.24 -24.79
CA ILE A 712 -5.19 -24.96 -23.64
C ILE A 712 -4.56 -25.55 -22.38
N LEU A 713 -4.32 -24.70 -21.39
CA LEU A 713 -3.72 -25.00 -20.10
C LEU A 713 -4.81 -25.35 -19.08
N GLU A 714 -4.46 -26.20 -18.11
CA GLU A 714 -5.30 -26.49 -16.94
C GLU A 714 -4.64 -25.90 -15.69
N SER A 715 -5.43 -25.26 -14.82
CA SER A 715 -4.93 -24.63 -13.59
C SER A 715 -4.29 -25.68 -12.66
N GLY A 716 -3.07 -25.40 -12.21
CA GLY A 716 -2.24 -26.31 -11.41
C GLY A 716 -1.53 -27.44 -12.19
N GLN A 717 -1.69 -27.54 -13.52
CA GLN A 717 -1.00 -28.54 -14.34
C GLN A 717 0.15 -27.91 -15.16
N PRO A 718 1.42 -28.32 -14.96
CA PRO A 718 2.53 -27.81 -15.74
C PRO A 718 2.51 -28.36 -17.17
N GLN A 719 2.83 -27.50 -18.14
CA GLN A 719 2.95 -27.87 -19.57
C GLN A 719 4.36 -27.51 -20.06
N ILE A 720 5.04 -28.48 -20.68
CA ILE A 720 6.35 -28.25 -21.31
C ILE A 720 6.11 -27.84 -22.76
N LEU A 721 6.66 -26.69 -23.14
CA LEU A 721 6.49 -26.03 -24.43
C LEU A 721 7.85 -25.79 -25.07
N THR A 722 8.06 -26.29 -26.28
CA THR A 722 9.18 -25.85 -27.13
C THR A 722 8.77 -24.58 -27.87
N VAL A 723 9.60 -23.54 -27.81
CA VAL A 723 9.37 -22.26 -28.49
C VAL A 723 10.54 -21.97 -29.44
N HIS A 724 10.31 -21.87 -30.75
CA HIS A 724 11.38 -21.48 -31.68
C HIS A 724 11.41 -19.96 -31.88
N GLN A 725 10.26 -19.35 -32.19
CA GLN A 725 10.08 -17.89 -32.21
C GLN A 725 8.82 -17.47 -31.47
N ARG A 726 7.69 -18.17 -31.66
CA ARG A 726 6.41 -17.84 -30.99
C ARG A 726 5.57 -19.08 -30.69
N ARG A 727 5.08 -19.20 -29.46
CA ARG A 727 4.11 -20.22 -29.05
C ARG A 727 2.92 -19.59 -28.33
N TYR A 728 1.71 -19.96 -28.73
CA TYR A 728 0.49 -19.51 -28.07
C TYR A 728 -0.03 -20.55 -27.07
N ALA A 729 -0.54 -20.07 -25.94
CA ALA A 729 -1.25 -20.87 -24.95
C ALA A 729 -2.41 -20.06 -24.36
N ALA A 730 -3.43 -20.69 -23.77
CA ALA A 730 -4.50 -19.99 -23.06
C ALA A 730 -5.08 -20.83 -21.93
N VAL A 731 -5.68 -20.18 -20.94
CA VAL A 731 -6.39 -20.83 -19.83
C VAL A 731 -7.83 -20.30 -19.79
N TYR A 732 -8.81 -21.17 -19.52
CA TYR A 732 -10.18 -20.72 -19.27
C TYR A 732 -10.38 -20.45 -17.78
N VAL A 733 -10.64 -19.19 -17.44
CA VAL A 733 -10.91 -18.69 -16.10
C VAL A 733 -12.41 -18.80 -15.82
N PRO A 734 -12.84 -19.61 -14.83
CA PRO A 734 -14.24 -19.67 -14.40
C PRO A 734 -14.62 -18.45 -13.55
N GLN A 735 -15.92 -18.17 -13.48
CA GLN A 735 -16.46 -17.13 -12.61
C GLN A 735 -16.01 -17.30 -11.14
N GLY A 736 -15.65 -16.18 -10.49
CA GLY A 736 -15.26 -16.14 -9.08
C GLY A 736 -13.75 -16.15 -8.82
N VAL A 737 -12.92 -16.44 -9.83
CA VAL A 737 -11.47 -16.20 -9.77
C VAL A 737 -11.20 -14.69 -9.84
N GLN A 738 -10.32 -14.19 -8.98
CA GLN A 738 -9.92 -12.77 -8.94
C GLN A 738 -8.55 -12.54 -9.60
N GLU A 739 -7.71 -13.57 -9.67
CA GLU A 739 -6.37 -13.43 -10.25
C GLU A 739 -5.88 -14.72 -10.94
N VAL A 740 -5.28 -14.55 -12.12
CA VAL A 740 -4.49 -15.58 -12.79
C VAL A 740 -3.01 -15.30 -12.55
N ARG A 741 -2.28 -16.27 -12.00
CA ARG A 741 -0.82 -16.21 -11.86
C ARG A 741 -0.16 -17.21 -12.79
N VAL A 742 0.92 -16.79 -13.44
CA VAL A 742 1.60 -17.56 -14.47
C VAL A 742 3.10 -17.57 -14.19
N TRP A 743 3.70 -18.75 -14.26
CA TRP A 743 5.14 -18.94 -14.23
C TRP A 743 5.60 -19.55 -15.54
N LEU A 744 6.73 -19.06 -16.04
CA LEU A 744 7.58 -19.77 -16.95
C LEU A 744 8.85 -20.20 -16.20
N ASN A 745 9.37 -21.39 -16.50
CA ASN A 745 10.64 -21.85 -15.96
C ASN A 745 11.43 -22.51 -17.08
N ASP A 746 12.72 -22.18 -17.15
CA ASP A 746 13.68 -22.77 -18.09
C ASP A 746 13.81 -24.28 -17.86
N LYS A 747 13.73 -25.08 -18.95
CA LYS A 747 13.95 -26.53 -18.95
C LYS A 747 15.19 -26.96 -19.74
N SER A 748 16.01 -26.03 -20.23
CA SER A 748 17.25 -26.34 -20.93
C SER A 748 18.17 -27.20 -20.04
N ASP A 749 18.64 -28.32 -20.60
CA ASP A 749 19.31 -29.36 -19.82
C ASP A 749 20.75 -28.90 -19.47
N VAL A 750 21.06 -28.79 -18.17
CA VAL A 750 22.26 -28.07 -17.69
C VAL A 750 23.53 -28.89 -17.94
N GLY A 751 24.13 -28.69 -19.12
CA GLY A 751 25.43 -29.25 -19.47
C GLY A 751 26.56 -28.77 -18.54
N GLU A 752 27.48 -29.69 -18.19
CA GLU A 752 28.55 -29.49 -17.18
C GLU A 752 29.59 -28.39 -17.51
N SER A 753 29.41 -27.61 -18.58
CA SER A 753 30.33 -26.56 -19.04
C SER A 753 29.98 -25.12 -18.59
N GLY A 754 28.82 -24.89 -17.97
CA GLY A 754 28.51 -23.60 -17.32
C GLY A 754 28.36 -22.39 -18.26
N GLN A 755 28.14 -22.62 -19.55
CA GLN A 755 27.66 -21.62 -20.50
C GLN A 755 26.41 -22.19 -21.18
N SER A 756 25.25 -21.59 -20.93
CA SER A 756 24.05 -21.85 -21.72
C SER A 756 24.08 -20.97 -22.98
N ASN A 757 23.79 -21.57 -24.13
CA ASN A 757 23.22 -20.85 -25.27
C ASN A 757 21.69 -20.97 -25.16
N ALA A 758 21.15 -20.53 -24.03
CA ALA A 758 19.72 -20.53 -23.77
C ALA A 758 19.05 -19.38 -24.53
N GLY A 759 18.00 -19.69 -25.29
CA GLY A 759 17.13 -18.70 -25.91
C GLY A 759 16.25 -18.01 -24.88
N ASN A 760 16.14 -16.68 -24.98
CA ASN A 760 15.19 -15.91 -24.16
C ASN A 760 13.76 -16.16 -24.65
N VAL A 761 12.85 -16.50 -23.74
CA VAL A 761 11.43 -16.72 -24.02
C VAL A 761 10.57 -15.78 -23.16
N ASP A 762 10.32 -14.59 -23.71
CA ASP A 762 9.51 -13.53 -23.12
C ASP A 762 8.04 -13.96 -22.98
N LEU A 763 7.39 -13.64 -21.86
CA LEU A 763 5.99 -13.99 -21.57
C LEU A 763 5.06 -12.77 -21.62
N PHE A 764 4.06 -12.83 -22.50
CA PHE A 764 3.00 -11.83 -22.68
C PHE A 764 1.61 -12.43 -22.46
N ALA A 765 0.65 -11.63 -21.97
CA ALA A 765 -0.73 -12.07 -21.73
C ALA A 765 -1.80 -11.03 -22.13
N SER A 766 -3.00 -11.49 -22.47
CA SER A 766 -4.21 -10.66 -22.57
C SER A 766 -5.48 -11.42 -22.18
N ARG A 767 -6.43 -10.71 -21.57
CA ARG A 767 -7.73 -11.22 -21.12
C ARG A 767 -8.81 -11.21 -22.22
N SER A 768 -8.53 -10.61 -23.38
CA SER A 768 -9.55 -10.35 -24.41
C SER A 768 -9.14 -10.70 -25.84
N TYR A 769 -7.85 -10.87 -26.12
CA TYR A 769 -7.33 -11.22 -27.45
C TYR A 769 -6.04 -12.03 -27.32
N TRP A 770 -5.57 -12.63 -28.43
CA TRP A 770 -4.27 -13.30 -28.45
C TRP A 770 -3.14 -12.26 -28.45
N PRO A 771 -2.28 -12.19 -27.40
CA PRO A 771 -1.30 -11.13 -27.27
C PRO A 771 -0.15 -11.26 -28.28
N THR A 772 0.52 -10.15 -28.52
CA THR A 772 1.80 -10.06 -29.22
C THR A 772 2.80 -9.29 -28.37
N SER A 773 4.10 -9.37 -28.67
CA SER A 773 5.12 -8.58 -27.97
C SER A 773 4.91 -7.07 -28.08
N GLY A 774 4.17 -6.59 -29.10
CA GLY A 774 3.77 -5.18 -29.25
C GLY A 774 2.32 -4.84 -28.87
N GLN A 775 1.51 -5.83 -28.46
CA GLN A 775 0.12 -5.63 -28.03
C GLN A 775 -0.29 -6.73 -27.04
N HIS A 776 -0.35 -6.37 -25.76
CA HIS A 776 -0.69 -7.26 -24.66
C HIS A 776 -1.28 -6.43 -23.51
N ASP A 777 -2.03 -7.06 -22.61
CA ASP A 777 -2.51 -6.38 -21.40
C ASP A 777 -1.46 -6.48 -20.27
N TYR A 778 -0.58 -7.49 -20.33
CA TYR A 778 0.50 -7.74 -19.36
C TYR A 778 1.73 -8.31 -20.05
N ALA A 779 2.92 -7.91 -19.59
CA ALA A 779 4.22 -8.47 -19.97
C ALA A 779 5.02 -8.80 -18.71
N SER A 780 5.78 -9.89 -18.75
CA SER A 780 6.81 -10.15 -17.74
C SER A 780 8.01 -9.23 -17.98
N ASN A 781 8.59 -8.69 -16.91
CA ASN A 781 9.77 -7.80 -16.96
C ASN A 781 11.06 -8.51 -16.49
N TYR A 782 11.00 -9.82 -16.31
CA TYR A 782 12.14 -10.63 -15.87
C TYR A 782 13.12 -10.87 -17.05
N ARG A 783 14.25 -11.54 -16.80
CA ARG A 783 15.30 -11.77 -17.81
C ARG A 783 15.62 -13.25 -17.92
N GLY A 784 15.64 -13.76 -19.16
CA GLY A 784 15.71 -15.19 -19.41
C GLY A 784 14.35 -15.84 -19.17
N SER A 785 14.21 -17.07 -19.66
CA SER A 785 12.96 -17.85 -19.74
C SER A 785 12.34 -18.29 -18.39
N ASN A 786 12.65 -17.59 -17.30
CA ASN A 786 12.14 -17.77 -15.95
C ASN A 786 11.21 -16.61 -15.58
N GLU A 787 10.10 -16.50 -16.31
CA GLU A 787 9.14 -15.40 -16.26
C GLU A 787 8.08 -15.56 -15.16
N TYR A 788 7.49 -14.44 -14.72
CA TYR A 788 6.32 -14.44 -13.82
C TYR A 788 5.35 -13.31 -14.19
N LEU A 789 4.07 -13.65 -14.29
CA LEU A 789 2.96 -12.72 -14.51
C LEU A 789 1.86 -12.89 -13.47
N GLN A 790 1.27 -11.76 -13.09
CA GLN A 790 0.14 -11.64 -12.18
C GLN A 790 -0.96 -10.81 -12.87
N ILE A 791 -2.11 -11.42 -13.10
CA ILE A 791 -3.13 -10.95 -14.04
C ILE A 791 -4.48 -10.87 -13.29
N PRO A 792 -4.90 -9.70 -12.80
CA PRO A 792 -6.21 -9.55 -12.18
C PRO A 792 -7.33 -9.79 -13.20
N VAL A 793 -8.35 -10.54 -12.80
CA VAL A 793 -9.50 -10.94 -13.61
C VAL A 793 -10.79 -10.68 -12.83
N THR A 794 -11.84 -10.23 -13.53
CA THR A 794 -13.10 -9.78 -12.94
C THR A 794 -14.34 -10.43 -13.57
N GLU A 795 -14.14 -11.19 -14.64
CA GLU A 795 -15.18 -11.84 -15.45
C GLU A 795 -14.67 -13.22 -15.88
N GLU A 796 -15.58 -14.17 -16.18
CA GLU A 796 -15.18 -15.46 -16.74
C GLU A 796 -14.76 -15.33 -18.22
N GLY A 797 -13.74 -16.08 -18.64
CA GLY A 797 -13.20 -15.94 -19.99
C GLY A 797 -11.85 -16.60 -20.20
N TYR A 798 -11.27 -16.44 -21.39
CA TYR A 798 -9.92 -16.91 -21.67
C TYR A 798 -8.88 -15.84 -21.37
N VAL A 799 -7.89 -16.18 -20.54
CA VAL A 799 -6.61 -15.44 -20.56
C VAL A 799 -5.70 -16.15 -21.56
N HIS A 800 -5.26 -15.38 -22.55
CA HIS A 800 -4.44 -15.80 -23.67
C HIS A 800 -2.99 -15.39 -23.42
N PHE A 801 -2.06 -16.18 -23.90
CA PHE A 801 -0.62 -16.02 -23.68
C PHE A 801 0.15 -16.16 -24.99
N LEU A 802 1.22 -15.38 -25.10
CA LEU A 802 2.28 -15.57 -26.08
C LEU A 802 3.59 -15.76 -25.33
N LEU A 803 4.29 -16.83 -25.69
CA LEU A 803 5.69 -17.04 -25.39
C LEU A 803 6.48 -16.65 -26.65
N SER A 804 7.39 -15.68 -26.57
CA SER A 804 8.08 -15.10 -27.74
C SER A 804 9.59 -15.14 -27.56
N ALA A 805 10.33 -15.37 -28.64
CA ALA A 805 11.79 -15.31 -28.67
C ALA A 805 12.24 -14.55 -29.94
N GLU A 806 13.11 -13.56 -29.80
CA GLU A 806 13.51 -12.70 -30.92
C GLU A 806 14.38 -13.39 -31.99
N GLN A 807 15.08 -14.46 -31.63
CA GLN A 807 16.03 -15.15 -32.51
C GLN A 807 15.77 -16.65 -32.57
N GLN A 808 15.94 -17.32 -31.43
CA GLN A 808 15.59 -18.71 -31.18
C GLN A 808 15.26 -18.83 -29.68
N GLY A 809 14.16 -19.49 -29.33
CA GLY A 809 13.76 -19.82 -27.97
C GLY A 809 14.14 -21.25 -27.54
N ASP A 810 13.72 -21.59 -26.32
CA ASP A 810 14.05 -22.84 -25.61
C ASP A 810 12.82 -23.72 -25.31
N ASP A 811 13.09 -24.89 -24.71
CA ASP A 811 12.10 -25.67 -23.97
C ASP A 811 11.84 -25.02 -22.60
N VAL A 812 10.57 -24.79 -22.29
CA VAL A 812 10.12 -24.09 -21.06
C VAL A 812 8.93 -24.79 -20.42
N GLU A 813 8.82 -24.75 -19.10
CA GLU A 813 7.66 -25.23 -18.35
C GLU A 813 6.79 -24.07 -17.91
N MET A 814 5.62 -23.99 -18.56
CA MET A 814 4.58 -23.03 -18.25
C MET A 814 3.61 -23.64 -17.23
N LEU A 815 3.29 -22.88 -16.18
CA LEU A 815 2.42 -23.30 -15.10
C LEU A 815 1.51 -22.14 -14.68
N VAL A 816 0.21 -22.40 -14.59
CA VAL A 816 -0.82 -21.39 -14.30
C VAL A 816 -1.59 -21.77 -13.05
N PHE A 817 -1.92 -20.79 -12.21
CA PHE A 817 -2.82 -20.95 -11.07
C PHE A 817 -3.90 -19.87 -11.07
N PHE A 818 -5.01 -20.19 -10.41
CA PHE A 818 -6.12 -19.27 -10.11
C PHE A 818 -6.12 -18.95 -8.62
N HIS A 819 -6.46 -17.71 -8.28
CA HIS A 819 -6.63 -17.21 -6.91
C HIS A 819 -7.92 -16.39 -6.80
#